data_AF-A0A9D8BFR0-F1
#
_entry.id   AF-A0A9D8BFR0-F1
#
_cell.length_a   1.000
_cell.length_b   1.000
_cell.length_c   1.000
_cell.angle_alpha   90.00
_cell.angle_beta   90.00
_cell.angle_gamma   90.00
#
_symmetry.space_group_name_H-M   'P 1'
#
loop_
_entity.id
_entity.type
_entity.pdbx_description
1 polymer ?
#
loop_
_entity_poly.entity_id
_entity_poly.type
_entity_poly.pdbx_seq_one_letter_code
_entity_poly.pdbx_strand_id
1 'polypeptide(L)'
;MKSYTIKKKITSLALLLVLPLSAIAQPFAVNDIGSGNEDQIITINAIQSNDVSNGGTLVLSSIDLNVALPGNQSFASSTNGQWTVDYQTGNVLFVPNLHFNGTESLNYTIQNSLGQTSNTAQISVVVNAVNDAPVTFNNYISSVEDGPVLNGNLLSNGDYDIENAAISCALVPVNNANNGTFTIAANGNFTYLANANFHGVDTVVVSICDNGSPLPAACSNDTLFINIAPINDAPVLVNDAYTVNANSSTYLMPLINDSDVDNPLLLSSLSMLYGPLNGTALVVGGQILYTCNPGYSGLDSIYYQICDSATPLVNACSQAWIHITVSACALNPATDCDGDGVTNATELVDNTDPNDPCDYLSSSQTLTVGALWVNADCDGDGYTNGVELGMGYDFNDECSFPFMAQNATPSLNWNSLDCDGDGVTNGTEIQNGTDGTNACSLYAVSITLTPSNAWLADDCDGDGVTNGDEISDNTNPTNACSLLPASVTLPIDSLWYFLDCDGDGVQNADELQDSTYYLDVCNYLASSITMPQTSDWMNEDCDGDGVLNGDELTDNTNPQSGCEFLASSQSVPTSPEWNAWDCDEDGVTNATEVVDNTNINDPCSFVAGSITLPIGAGYNNADCDGDGLINSVESTLTTDIFNPDTDGDGVNDGAEVNQGSDPLDPCDPAPTQSYCILNFPEGISPNGDGKNDTWIITGADYFENNHLHIFNRFGTEVYHKEYYTNEFVGKANVATLGGELLPDGTYFYVFDKNNGEEAVTGYLFIKN
;
A
#
# COMPACT_ATOMS: atom_id res chain seq x y z
N MET A 1 105.03 -127.24 -43.41
CA MET A 1 105.38 -128.68 -43.32
C MET A 1 106.18 -128.89 -42.04
N LYS A 2 105.98 -129.90 -41.17
CA LYS A 2 104.93 -130.94 -40.99
C LYS A 2 104.93 -131.32 -39.48
N SER A 3 103.99 -130.80 -38.67
CA SER A 3 103.94 -130.90 -37.19
C SER A 3 102.58 -130.37 -36.68
N TYR A 4 102.05 -130.67 -35.47
CA TYR A 4 102.39 -131.68 -34.44
C TYR A 4 101.08 -132.16 -33.75
N THR A 5 101.13 -133.27 -33.00
CA THR A 5 99.99 -133.86 -32.24
C THR A 5 99.99 -133.49 -30.76
N ILE A 6 98.80 -133.25 -30.17
CA ILE A 6 98.51 -133.53 -28.74
C ILE A 6 97.18 -134.31 -28.65
N LYS A 7 97.10 -135.29 -27.72
CA LYS A 7 95.90 -136.12 -27.45
C LYS A 7 95.41 -135.89 -26.02
N LYS A 8 94.10 -136.03 -25.77
CA LYS A 8 93.59 -136.59 -24.49
C LYS A 8 92.33 -137.45 -24.67
N LYS A 9 92.33 -138.55 -23.92
CA LYS A 9 91.26 -139.56 -23.66
C LYS A 9 90.15 -138.94 -22.75
N ILE A 10 88.95 -139.47 -22.45
CA ILE A 10 88.09 -140.67 -22.77
C ILE A 10 86.69 -140.35 -22.13
N THR A 11 85.49 -140.83 -22.51
CA THR A 11 84.97 -141.85 -23.46
C THR A 11 83.60 -141.40 -24.03
N SER A 12 82.96 -142.23 -24.87
CA SER A 12 81.50 -142.34 -24.95
C SER A 12 81.06 -143.73 -24.44
N LEU A 13 79.82 -143.86 -23.95
CA LEU A 13 79.14 -145.16 -23.81
C LEU A 13 77.64 -144.97 -24.05
N ALA A 14 77.12 -145.52 -25.15
CA ALA A 14 75.70 -145.56 -25.45
C ALA A 14 75.11 -146.91 -25.01
N LEU A 15 73.88 -146.89 -24.48
CA LEU A 15 73.09 -148.10 -24.24
C LEU A 15 71.64 -147.85 -24.70
N LEU A 16 71.13 -148.73 -25.53
CA LEU A 16 69.85 -148.59 -26.23
C LEU A 16 68.88 -149.65 -25.73
N LEU A 17 67.76 -149.27 -25.09
CA LEU A 17 66.70 -150.24 -24.75
C LEU A 17 65.29 -149.64 -24.62
N VAL A 18 64.45 -149.92 -25.62
CA VAL A 18 63.00 -150.23 -25.59
C VAL A 18 62.03 -149.31 -24.80
N LEU A 19 61.09 -148.70 -25.55
CA LEU A 19 59.89 -147.98 -25.08
C LEU A 19 58.84 -148.91 -24.44
N PRO A 20 57.93 -148.36 -23.59
CA PRO A 20 56.53 -148.38 -24.02
C PRO A 20 55.64 -147.17 -23.59
N LEU A 21 54.61 -146.92 -24.42
CA LEU A 21 53.35 -146.21 -24.17
C LEU A 21 53.35 -144.69 -23.84
N SER A 22 52.28 -144.02 -24.30
CA SER A 22 52.17 -142.56 -24.39
C SER A 22 51.70 -141.89 -23.10
N ALA A 23 52.38 -140.81 -22.72
CA ALA A 23 51.78 -139.76 -21.89
C ALA A 23 50.90 -138.84 -22.77
N ILE A 24 49.82 -138.31 -22.22
CA ILE A 24 48.94 -137.34 -22.90
C ILE A 24 49.53 -135.95 -22.66
N ALA A 25 50.09 -135.33 -23.69
CA ALA A 25 50.87 -134.10 -23.56
C ALA A 25 49.96 -132.86 -23.58
N GLN A 26 50.03 -132.02 -22.54
CA GLN A 26 49.24 -130.80 -22.37
C GLN A 26 49.95 -129.58 -22.96
N PRO A 27 49.23 -128.58 -23.50
CA PRO A 27 49.85 -127.32 -23.92
C PRO A 27 50.53 -126.62 -22.74
N PHE A 28 51.49 -125.75 -23.05
CA PHE A 28 52.20 -124.95 -22.08
C PHE A 28 52.11 -123.48 -22.49
N ALA A 29 51.56 -122.66 -21.60
CA ALA A 29 51.36 -121.23 -21.80
C ALA A 29 52.52 -120.45 -21.17
N VAL A 30 52.90 -119.34 -21.80
CA VAL A 30 54.06 -118.51 -21.44
C VAL A 30 53.58 -117.12 -21.04
N ASN A 31 54.28 -116.45 -20.11
CA ASN A 31 53.89 -115.10 -19.71
C ASN A 31 54.10 -114.10 -20.86
N ASP A 32 53.11 -113.23 -21.04
CA ASP A 32 53.03 -112.25 -22.12
C ASP A 32 53.16 -110.83 -21.59
N ILE A 33 53.73 -109.96 -22.42
CA ILE A 33 53.88 -108.54 -22.11
C ILE A 33 53.32 -107.65 -23.23
N GLY A 34 52.66 -106.58 -22.84
CA GLY A 34 52.27 -105.48 -23.70
C GLY A 34 52.71 -104.14 -23.12
N SER A 35 52.77 -103.11 -23.97
CA SER A 35 52.96 -101.73 -23.51
C SER A 35 52.32 -100.74 -24.47
N GLY A 36 51.91 -99.59 -23.93
CA GLY A 36 51.38 -98.45 -24.65
C GLY A 36 51.26 -97.27 -23.69
N ASN A 37 50.69 -96.16 -24.15
CA ASN A 37 50.46 -95.00 -23.30
C ASN A 37 49.09 -95.09 -22.62
N GLU A 38 48.86 -94.29 -21.59
CA GLU A 38 47.51 -94.11 -21.04
C GLU A 38 46.54 -93.51 -22.07
N ASP A 39 45.25 -93.64 -21.79
CA ASP A 39 44.12 -93.27 -22.65
C ASP A 39 44.09 -93.94 -24.04
N GLN A 40 44.97 -94.91 -24.28
CA GLN A 40 45.09 -95.64 -25.55
C GLN A 40 44.90 -97.15 -25.38
N ILE A 41 44.31 -97.79 -26.38
CA ILE A 41 44.05 -99.24 -26.38
C ILE A 41 45.36 -100.00 -26.63
N ILE A 42 45.83 -100.74 -25.62
CA ILE A 42 47.03 -101.57 -25.69
C ILE A 42 46.67 -102.92 -26.31
N THR A 43 47.43 -103.36 -27.32
CA THR A 43 47.21 -104.65 -28.00
C THR A 43 48.35 -105.63 -27.73
N ILE A 44 48.05 -106.74 -27.06
CA ILE A 44 48.97 -107.83 -26.75
C ILE A 44 48.81 -108.92 -27.80
N ASN A 45 49.77 -109.00 -28.73
CA ASN A 45 49.77 -109.96 -29.84
C ASN A 45 50.51 -111.28 -29.54
N ALA A 46 50.90 -111.50 -28.28
CA ALA A 46 52.00 -112.41 -27.94
C ALA A 46 51.58 -113.87 -27.71
N ILE A 47 50.42 -114.15 -27.07
CA ILE A 47 49.96 -115.49 -26.63
C ILE A 47 50.26 -116.62 -27.63
N GLN A 48 49.84 -116.49 -28.89
CA GLN A 48 49.99 -117.56 -29.88
C GLN A 48 51.43 -117.77 -30.40
N SER A 49 52.38 -116.91 -30.03
CA SER A 49 53.74 -116.83 -30.60
C SER A 49 54.82 -117.49 -29.75
N ASN A 50 54.56 -117.61 -28.45
CA ASN A 50 55.43 -118.19 -27.42
C ASN A 50 54.82 -119.46 -26.80
N ASP A 51 53.49 -119.58 -26.73
CA ASP A 51 52.80 -120.78 -26.28
C ASP A 51 53.06 -122.00 -27.18
N VAL A 52 53.08 -123.19 -26.57
CA VAL A 52 53.28 -124.46 -27.29
C VAL A 52 52.10 -125.41 -27.06
N SER A 53 51.51 -125.92 -28.14
CA SER A 53 50.33 -126.80 -28.07
C SER A 53 50.62 -128.17 -27.44
N ASN A 54 51.88 -128.64 -27.53
CA ASN A 54 52.34 -129.97 -27.12
C ASN A 54 51.47 -131.14 -27.63
N GLY A 55 50.83 -130.96 -28.79
CA GLY A 55 49.86 -131.91 -29.34
C GLY A 55 48.63 -131.17 -29.85
N GLY A 56 48.14 -131.52 -31.04
CA GLY A 56 47.15 -130.70 -31.72
C GLY A 56 47.66 -129.29 -32.03
N THR A 57 46.73 -128.36 -32.30
CA THR A 57 47.01 -126.92 -32.40
C THR A 57 46.45 -126.18 -31.19
N LEU A 58 46.93 -124.98 -30.89
CA LEU A 58 46.24 -124.10 -29.94
C LEU A 58 44.87 -123.69 -30.50
N VAL A 59 43.89 -123.45 -29.62
CA VAL A 59 42.53 -123.03 -29.97
C VAL A 59 42.30 -121.63 -29.42
N LEU A 60 42.34 -120.62 -30.29
CA LEU A 60 42.30 -119.20 -29.86
C LEU A 60 40.97 -118.83 -29.18
N SER A 61 39.86 -119.46 -29.59
CA SER A 61 38.55 -119.39 -28.92
C SER A 61 38.48 -120.12 -27.56
N SER A 62 39.61 -120.61 -27.06
CA SER A 62 39.75 -121.19 -25.72
C SER A 62 40.71 -120.43 -24.81
N ILE A 63 41.19 -119.26 -25.24
CA ILE A 63 41.81 -118.30 -24.33
C ILE A 63 40.77 -117.90 -23.28
N ASP A 64 41.15 -118.09 -22.03
CA ASP A 64 40.37 -117.77 -20.84
C ASP A 64 41.11 -116.74 -20.00
N LEU A 65 40.56 -115.52 -19.89
CA LEU A 65 41.14 -114.41 -19.13
C LEU A 65 40.73 -114.39 -17.64
N ASN A 66 39.92 -115.33 -17.16
CA ASN A 66 39.49 -115.37 -15.77
C ASN A 66 39.41 -116.80 -15.21
N VAL A 67 40.59 -117.40 -15.05
CA VAL A 67 40.86 -118.77 -14.57
C VAL A 67 40.22 -119.17 -13.22
N ALA A 68 39.49 -118.26 -12.56
CA ALA A 68 38.73 -118.52 -11.34
C ALA A 68 37.25 -118.90 -11.60
N LEU A 69 36.71 -118.70 -12.81
CA LEU A 69 35.32 -119.03 -13.14
C LEU A 69 35.21 -120.20 -14.14
N PRO A 70 34.12 -120.99 -14.14
CA PRO A 70 33.98 -122.13 -15.05
C PRO A 70 33.65 -121.72 -16.50
N GLY A 71 34.49 -122.13 -17.45
CA GLY A 71 34.35 -121.87 -18.88
C GLY A 71 35.56 -121.14 -19.44
N ASN A 72 35.48 -120.62 -20.66
CA ASN A 72 36.52 -119.74 -21.23
C ASN A 72 35.95 -118.32 -21.28
N GLN A 73 36.62 -117.32 -20.72
CA GLN A 73 36.17 -115.93 -20.76
C GLN A 73 37.00 -115.09 -21.73
N SER A 74 36.31 -114.52 -22.73
CA SER A 74 36.85 -113.51 -23.64
C SER A 74 37.04 -112.14 -23.00
N PHE A 75 36.63 -111.92 -21.75
CA PHE A 75 36.53 -110.61 -21.13
C PHE A 75 36.87 -110.68 -19.63
N ALA A 76 37.62 -109.70 -19.14
CA ALA A 76 37.89 -109.50 -17.72
C ALA A 76 37.99 -107.99 -17.41
N SER A 77 37.61 -107.60 -16.20
CA SER A 77 37.61 -106.21 -15.73
C SER A 77 38.47 -106.08 -14.47
N SER A 78 39.38 -105.11 -14.43
CA SER A 78 40.14 -104.76 -13.20
C SER A 78 39.72 -103.39 -12.67
N THR A 79 40.37 -102.91 -11.61
CA THR A 79 40.21 -101.53 -11.12
C THR A 79 40.82 -100.49 -12.05
N ASN A 80 41.67 -100.91 -12.98
CA ASN A 80 42.55 -100.05 -13.76
C ASN A 80 42.24 -100.09 -15.27
N GLY A 81 41.39 -101.01 -15.73
CA GLY A 81 40.95 -101.08 -17.12
C GLY A 81 40.17 -102.35 -17.48
N GLN A 82 39.87 -102.50 -18.76
CA GLN A 82 39.07 -103.59 -19.34
C GLN A 82 39.89 -104.42 -20.31
N TRP A 83 39.80 -105.75 -20.20
CA TRP A 83 40.53 -106.73 -21.00
C TRP A 83 39.59 -107.49 -21.94
N THR A 84 39.99 -107.74 -23.20
CA THR A 84 39.16 -108.46 -24.19
C THR A 84 39.99 -109.29 -25.17
N VAL A 85 39.61 -110.54 -25.44
CA VAL A 85 40.22 -111.39 -26.49
C VAL A 85 39.56 -111.14 -27.84
N ASP A 86 40.35 -110.93 -28.90
CA ASP A 86 39.89 -111.16 -30.28
C ASP A 86 40.15 -112.62 -30.67
N TYR A 87 39.10 -113.43 -30.65
CA TYR A 87 39.18 -114.86 -30.99
C TYR A 87 39.54 -115.17 -32.46
N GLN A 88 39.56 -114.18 -33.36
CA GLN A 88 40.00 -114.38 -34.75
C GLN A 88 41.52 -114.33 -34.88
N THR A 89 42.18 -113.45 -34.10
CA THR A 89 43.63 -113.25 -34.13
C THR A 89 44.35 -113.91 -32.97
N GLY A 90 43.69 -114.18 -31.84
CA GLY A 90 44.32 -114.64 -30.60
C GLY A 90 44.97 -113.53 -29.79
N ASN A 91 44.78 -112.27 -30.20
CA ASN A 91 45.29 -111.10 -29.50
C ASN A 91 44.40 -110.75 -28.31
N VAL A 92 44.98 -110.11 -27.29
CA VAL A 92 44.24 -109.50 -26.18
C VAL A 92 44.38 -107.99 -26.24
N LEU A 93 43.27 -107.29 -26.03
CA LEU A 93 43.19 -105.84 -25.88
C LEU A 93 43.10 -105.50 -24.40
N PHE A 94 43.81 -104.46 -23.97
CA PHE A 94 43.59 -103.78 -22.70
C PHE A 94 43.24 -102.31 -22.98
N VAL A 95 42.12 -101.87 -22.43
CA VAL A 95 41.70 -100.46 -22.42
C VAL A 95 41.92 -99.94 -21.00
N PRO A 96 42.92 -99.09 -20.74
CA PRO A 96 43.08 -98.46 -19.43
C PRO A 96 41.88 -97.57 -19.10
N ASN A 97 41.64 -97.34 -17.81
CA ASN A 97 40.82 -96.21 -17.37
C ASN A 97 41.54 -94.89 -17.70
N LEU A 98 40.78 -93.79 -17.78
CA LEU A 98 41.38 -92.46 -18.05
C LEU A 98 42.43 -92.11 -16.99
N HIS A 99 43.56 -91.57 -17.45
CA HIS A 99 44.72 -91.17 -16.62
C HIS A 99 45.30 -92.32 -15.76
N PHE A 100 45.13 -93.58 -16.19
CA PHE A 100 45.81 -94.72 -15.57
C PHE A 100 47.13 -95.04 -16.26
N ASN A 101 48.23 -94.63 -15.62
CA ASN A 101 49.57 -95.13 -15.88
C ASN A 101 50.05 -96.11 -14.78
N GLY A 102 51.00 -96.98 -15.12
CA GLY A 102 51.52 -98.02 -14.23
C GLY A 102 51.53 -99.41 -14.86
N THR A 103 51.39 -100.46 -14.04
CA THR A 103 51.39 -101.86 -14.52
C THR A 103 50.16 -102.61 -14.04
N GLU A 104 49.47 -103.28 -14.97
CA GLU A 104 48.31 -104.14 -14.68
C GLU A 104 48.57 -105.56 -15.21
N SER A 105 48.00 -106.59 -14.59
CA SER A 105 48.20 -107.97 -15.02
C SER A 105 47.03 -108.89 -14.70
N LEU A 106 46.77 -109.87 -15.58
CA LEU A 106 45.82 -110.95 -15.32
C LEU A 106 46.41 -112.34 -15.63
N ASN A 107 45.79 -113.37 -15.09
CA ASN A 107 46.16 -114.76 -15.32
C ASN A 107 45.25 -115.39 -16.38
N TYR A 108 45.83 -116.12 -17.33
CA TYR A 108 45.10 -116.79 -18.41
C TYR A 108 45.44 -118.28 -18.54
N THR A 109 44.59 -119.01 -19.26
CA THR A 109 44.93 -120.33 -19.83
C THR A 109 44.45 -120.42 -21.29
N ILE A 110 44.97 -121.41 -22.01
CA ILE A 110 44.53 -121.77 -23.37
C ILE A 110 44.43 -123.30 -23.49
N GLN A 111 43.59 -123.79 -24.40
CA GLN A 111 43.45 -125.22 -24.69
C GLN A 111 44.03 -125.59 -26.06
N ASN A 112 44.45 -126.85 -26.20
CA ASN A 112 44.79 -127.43 -27.50
C ASN A 112 43.56 -128.07 -28.17
N SER A 113 43.71 -128.43 -29.45
CA SER A 113 42.66 -129.05 -30.28
C SER A 113 42.32 -130.49 -29.88
N LEU A 114 42.84 -130.97 -28.75
CA LEU A 114 42.50 -132.24 -28.09
C LEU A 114 41.70 -132.02 -26.80
N GLY A 115 41.35 -130.77 -26.48
CA GLY A 115 40.55 -130.41 -25.30
C GLY A 115 41.33 -130.34 -24.00
N GLN A 116 42.65 -130.12 -24.06
CA GLN A 116 43.53 -130.08 -22.88
C GLN A 116 43.93 -128.64 -22.57
N THR A 117 43.68 -128.19 -21.35
CA THR A 117 44.10 -126.86 -20.84
C THR A 117 45.59 -126.82 -20.49
N SER A 118 46.19 -125.64 -20.63
CA SER A 118 47.56 -125.31 -20.27
C SER A 118 47.78 -125.17 -18.76
N ASN A 119 49.03 -124.94 -18.34
CA ASN A 119 49.28 -124.20 -17.10
C ASN A 119 48.69 -122.78 -17.19
N THR A 120 48.44 -122.18 -16.03
CA THR A 120 48.22 -120.74 -15.94
C THR A 120 49.49 -119.98 -16.35
N ALA A 121 49.32 -118.94 -17.15
CA ALA A 121 50.32 -117.95 -17.47
C ALA A 121 49.78 -116.54 -17.15
N GLN A 122 50.63 -115.51 -17.16
CA GLN A 122 50.24 -114.13 -16.86
C GLN A 122 50.42 -113.23 -18.09
N ILE A 123 49.41 -112.42 -18.39
CA ILE A 123 49.55 -111.25 -19.27
C ILE A 123 49.79 -110.03 -18.39
N SER A 124 50.84 -109.25 -18.69
CA SER A 124 51.14 -108.00 -17.98
C SER A 124 51.29 -106.84 -18.96
N VAL A 125 50.60 -105.73 -18.70
CA VAL A 125 50.72 -104.49 -19.48
C VAL A 125 51.45 -103.41 -18.69
N VAL A 126 52.30 -102.66 -19.39
CA VAL A 126 52.90 -101.41 -18.89
C VAL A 126 52.25 -100.24 -19.62
N VAL A 127 51.58 -99.39 -18.85
CA VAL A 127 50.92 -98.18 -19.34
C VAL A 127 51.81 -96.98 -19.00
N ASN A 128 52.34 -96.31 -20.03
CA ASN A 128 53.24 -95.17 -19.88
C ASN A 128 52.44 -93.90 -19.58
N ALA A 129 52.98 -93.06 -18.69
CA ALA A 129 52.41 -91.74 -18.43
C ALA A 129 52.59 -90.77 -19.62
N VAL A 130 51.66 -89.84 -19.78
CA VAL A 130 51.69 -88.72 -20.75
C VAL A 130 51.16 -87.47 -20.05
N ASN A 131 51.81 -86.32 -20.23
CA ASN A 131 51.41 -85.06 -19.57
C ASN A 131 50.12 -84.51 -20.20
N ASP A 132 49.05 -84.42 -19.41
CA ASP A 132 47.81 -83.70 -19.75
C ASP A 132 48.00 -82.19 -19.65
N ALA A 133 47.15 -81.41 -20.31
CA ALA A 133 47.23 -79.93 -20.24
C ALA A 133 46.45 -79.39 -19.02
N PRO A 134 46.85 -78.24 -18.44
CA PRO A 134 46.11 -77.59 -17.36
C PRO A 134 44.62 -77.40 -17.68
N VAL A 135 43.76 -77.71 -16.73
CA VAL A 135 42.32 -77.44 -16.80
C VAL A 135 42.07 -76.04 -16.24
N THR A 136 41.61 -75.15 -17.12
CA THR A 136 41.43 -73.71 -16.82
C THR A 136 39.96 -73.29 -16.70
N PHE A 137 39.68 -72.27 -15.89
CA PHE A 137 38.35 -71.68 -15.71
C PHE A 137 38.35 -70.16 -15.96
N ASN A 138 37.36 -69.64 -16.68
CA ASN A 138 37.32 -68.21 -17.00
C ASN A 138 37.20 -67.30 -15.76
N ASN A 139 37.97 -66.22 -15.75
CA ASN A 139 37.99 -65.22 -14.70
C ASN A 139 37.07 -64.01 -15.01
N TYR A 140 36.52 -63.38 -13.96
CA TYR A 140 35.58 -62.25 -14.08
C TYR A 140 35.89 -61.16 -13.04
N ILE A 141 36.03 -59.91 -13.49
CA ILE A 141 36.14 -58.72 -12.63
C ILE A 141 35.24 -57.59 -13.15
N SER A 142 34.92 -56.63 -12.28
CA SER A 142 34.10 -55.46 -12.63
C SER A 142 34.56 -54.20 -11.92
N SER A 143 34.34 -53.05 -12.56
CA SER A 143 34.57 -51.70 -12.03
C SER A 143 33.52 -50.73 -12.56
N VAL A 144 33.61 -49.48 -12.12
CA VAL A 144 33.14 -48.30 -12.85
C VAL A 144 34.26 -47.73 -13.73
N GLU A 145 33.92 -46.91 -14.73
CA GLU A 145 34.90 -46.12 -15.48
C GLU A 145 35.55 -45.05 -14.60
N ASP A 146 36.73 -44.57 -15.05
CA ASP A 146 37.68 -43.74 -14.27
C ASP A 146 37.99 -44.24 -12.85
N GLY A 147 37.75 -45.54 -12.64
CA GLY A 147 38.00 -46.26 -11.41
C GLY A 147 39.49 -46.57 -11.15
N PRO A 148 39.82 -47.02 -9.93
CA PRO A 148 41.18 -47.37 -9.56
C PRO A 148 41.70 -48.61 -10.30
N VAL A 149 43.03 -48.78 -10.31
CA VAL A 149 43.70 -49.97 -10.84
C VAL A 149 43.13 -51.24 -10.19
N LEU A 150 42.55 -52.11 -10.98
CA LEU A 150 42.05 -53.43 -10.58
C LEU A 150 43.22 -54.40 -10.41
N ASN A 151 43.10 -55.27 -9.43
CA ASN A 151 44.11 -56.26 -9.06
C ASN A 151 43.43 -57.61 -8.84
N GLY A 152 44.08 -58.71 -9.26
CA GLY A 152 43.54 -60.06 -9.05
C GLY A 152 44.61 -61.14 -9.24
N ASN A 153 44.21 -62.41 -9.15
CA ASN A 153 45.05 -63.54 -9.51
C ASN A 153 44.26 -64.51 -10.38
N LEU A 154 44.76 -64.74 -11.59
CA LEU A 154 44.12 -65.57 -12.61
C LEU A 154 43.95 -67.04 -12.14
N LEU A 155 44.97 -67.60 -11.51
CA LEU A 155 45.02 -69.00 -11.03
C LEU A 155 44.24 -69.25 -9.72
N SER A 156 43.47 -68.27 -9.22
CA SER A 156 42.78 -68.36 -7.91
C SER A 156 41.34 -68.88 -7.98
N ASN A 157 40.84 -69.06 -9.20
CA ASN A 157 39.54 -69.62 -9.60
C ASN A 157 39.38 -71.14 -9.32
N GLY A 158 40.48 -71.89 -9.21
CA GLY A 158 40.48 -73.36 -9.12
C GLY A 158 41.17 -74.09 -10.29
N ASP A 159 41.92 -73.39 -11.14
CA ASP A 159 42.77 -74.01 -12.17
C ASP A 159 43.66 -75.13 -11.59
N TYR A 160 43.78 -76.24 -12.30
CA TYR A 160 44.55 -77.40 -11.85
C TYR A 160 45.16 -78.19 -13.00
N ASP A 161 45.96 -79.18 -12.64
CA ASP A 161 46.69 -80.08 -13.53
C ASP A 161 46.45 -81.53 -13.06
N ILE A 162 46.32 -82.47 -14.00
CA ILE A 162 45.87 -83.84 -13.68
C ILE A 162 46.98 -84.66 -13.00
N GLU A 163 48.25 -84.44 -13.37
CA GLU A 163 49.43 -85.01 -12.71
C GLU A 163 49.83 -84.18 -11.46
N ASN A 164 49.05 -83.15 -11.13
CA ASN A 164 49.31 -82.15 -10.10
C ASN A 164 50.67 -81.44 -10.34
N ALA A 165 51.01 -81.17 -11.60
CA ALA A 165 52.14 -80.34 -11.98
C ALA A 165 51.94 -78.88 -11.53
N ALA A 166 53.03 -78.11 -11.52
CA ALA A 166 52.98 -76.70 -11.13
C ALA A 166 52.67 -75.81 -12.34
N ILE A 167 51.44 -75.29 -12.38
CA ILE A 167 50.94 -74.39 -13.44
C ILE A 167 51.46 -72.96 -13.29
N SER A 168 51.60 -72.24 -14.41
CA SER A 168 52.07 -70.85 -14.45
C SER A 168 51.54 -70.08 -15.65
N CYS A 169 51.38 -68.75 -15.50
CA CYS A 169 50.89 -67.86 -16.56
C CYS A 169 52.01 -67.37 -17.49
N ALA A 170 51.73 -67.29 -18.78
CA ALA A 170 52.56 -66.56 -19.74
C ALA A 170 52.56 -65.05 -19.43
N LEU A 171 53.75 -64.43 -19.42
CA LEU A 171 53.92 -62.98 -19.15
C LEU A 171 53.45 -62.07 -20.31
N VAL A 172 53.09 -62.66 -21.45
CA VAL A 172 52.53 -61.97 -22.62
C VAL A 172 51.18 -62.63 -22.92
N PRO A 173 50.06 -61.91 -22.83
CA PRO A 173 48.75 -62.43 -23.20
C PRO A 173 48.68 -62.87 -24.67
N VAL A 174 47.88 -63.91 -24.93
CA VAL A 174 47.52 -64.39 -26.27
C VAL A 174 46.61 -63.38 -26.97
N ASN A 175 45.73 -62.72 -26.20
CA ASN A 175 45.02 -61.51 -26.58
C ASN A 175 45.09 -60.52 -25.42
N ASN A 176 45.43 -59.26 -25.69
CA ASN A 176 45.59 -58.24 -24.65
C ASN A 176 44.34 -57.35 -24.52
N ALA A 177 44.25 -56.63 -23.41
CA ALA A 177 43.29 -55.55 -23.23
C ALA A 177 43.38 -54.52 -24.38
N ASN A 178 42.22 -54.06 -24.85
CA ASN A 178 42.10 -53.05 -25.92
C ASN A 178 41.68 -51.69 -25.38
N ASN A 179 40.97 -51.66 -24.25
CA ASN A 179 40.39 -50.48 -23.62
C ASN A 179 40.98 -50.22 -22.23
N GLY A 180 42.16 -50.78 -21.96
CA GLY A 180 42.91 -50.55 -20.73
C GLY A 180 44.34 -51.10 -20.78
N THR A 181 45.13 -50.75 -19.77
CA THR A 181 46.50 -51.23 -19.57
C THR A 181 46.50 -52.45 -18.65
N PHE A 182 46.83 -53.62 -19.18
CA PHE A 182 46.93 -54.89 -18.45
C PHE A 182 48.39 -55.32 -18.22
N THR A 183 48.69 -55.92 -17.06
CA THR A 183 49.96 -56.63 -16.80
C THR A 183 49.71 -57.91 -16.00
N ILE A 184 50.54 -58.94 -16.19
CA ILE A 184 50.45 -60.22 -15.44
C ILE A 184 51.83 -60.79 -15.10
N ALA A 185 51.92 -61.44 -13.94
CA ALA A 185 53.07 -62.20 -13.46
C ALA A 185 52.82 -63.71 -13.55
N ALA A 186 53.90 -64.50 -13.61
CA ALA A 186 53.82 -65.95 -13.82
C ALA A 186 53.07 -66.74 -12.73
N ASN A 187 52.89 -66.15 -11.54
CA ASN A 187 52.09 -66.70 -10.44
C ASN A 187 50.59 -66.35 -10.53
N GLY A 188 50.13 -65.82 -11.67
CA GLY A 188 48.74 -65.44 -11.91
C GLY A 188 48.36 -64.03 -11.47
N ASN A 189 49.16 -63.35 -10.62
CA ASN A 189 48.87 -61.99 -10.18
C ASN A 189 48.83 -61.02 -11.37
N PHE A 190 47.74 -60.27 -11.52
CA PHE A 190 47.56 -59.30 -12.60
C PHE A 190 47.10 -57.92 -12.11
N THR A 191 47.31 -56.91 -12.96
CA THR A 191 46.75 -55.55 -12.81
C THR A 191 46.02 -55.13 -14.08
N TYR A 192 44.93 -54.37 -13.95
CA TYR A 192 44.25 -53.72 -15.07
C TYR A 192 43.87 -52.28 -14.70
N LEU A 193 44.08 -51.33 -15.61
CA LEU A 193 43.55 -49.97 -15.50
C LEU A 193 42.79 -49.65 -16.80
N ALA A 194 41.52 -49.26 -16.70
CA ALA A 194 40.75 -48.82 -17.88
C ALA A 194 41.38 -47.55 -18.48
N ASN A 195 41.14 -47.32 -19.76
CA ASN A 195 41.28 -46.00 -20.34
C ASN A 195 40.24 -45.06 -19.70
N ALA A 196 40.55 -43.76 -19.63
CA ALA A 196 39.57 -42.76 -19.17
C ALA A 196 38.34 -42.75 -20.08
N ASN A 197 37.16 -42.52 -19.50
CA ASN A 197 35.87 -42.48 -20.20
C ASN A 197 35.57 -43.75 -21.02
N PHE A 198 36.02 -44.93 -20.55
CA PHE A 198 35.66 -46.22 -21.13
C PHE A 198 34.76 -47.04 -20.21
N HIS A 199 33.52 -47.20 -20.63
CA HIS A 199 32.58 -48.21 -20.16
C HIS A 199 32.34 -49.31 -21.22
N GLY A 200 32.01 -50.51 -20.76
CA GLY A 200 31.80 -51.69 -21.59
C GLY A 200 32.59 -52.90 -21.10
N VAL A 201 32.80 -53.88 -21.98
CA VAL A 201 33.57 -55.09 -21.68
C VAL A 201 34.91 -55.06 -22.40
N ASP A 202 36.00 -55.27 -21.67
CA ASP A 202 37.31 -55.65 -22.23
C ASP A 202 37.64 -57.10 -21.87
N THR A 203 38.53 -57.73 -22.64
CA THR A 203 38.85 -59.16 -22.52
C THR A 203 40.33 -59.43 -22.71
N VAL A 204 40.92 -60.19 -21.80
CA VAL A 204 42.31 -60.64 -21.89
C VAL A 204 42.35 -62.16 -21.94
N VAL A 205 43.14 -62.73 -22.84
CA VAL A 205 43.34 -64.19 -22.94
C VAL A 205 44.79 -64.51 -22.62
N VAL A 206 45.05 -65.39 -21.67
CA VAL A 206 46.38 -65.77 -21.19
C VAL A 206 46.59 -67.28 -21.37
N SER A 207 47.78 -67.67 -21.81
CA SER A 207 48.20 -69.08 -21.83
C SER A 207 48.71 -69.48 -20.45
N ILE A 208 48.10 -70.51 -19.86
CA ILE A 208 48.54 -71.16 -18.62
C ILE A 208 49.19 -72.48 -19.01
N CYS A 209 50.39 -72.74 -18.51
CA CYS A 209 51.18 -73.92 -18.86
C CYS A 209 51.64 -74.66 -17.61
N ASP A 210 51.74 -75.98 -17.71
CA ASP A 210 52.34 -76.86 -16.70
C ASP A 210 53.89 -76.82 -16.74
N ASN A 211 54.55 -77.80 -16.12
CA ASN A 211 56.01 -77.95 -16.11
C ASN A 211 56.54 -79.20 -16.84
N GLY A 212 55.68 -79.99 -17.47
CA GLY A 212 55.99 -81.18 -18.24
C GLY A 212 56.37 -82.39 -17.38
N SER A 213 55.36 -83.04 -16.82
CA SER A 213 55.50 -84.15 -15.87
C SER A 213 54.64 -85.37 -16.24
N PRO A 214 54.92 -86.08 -17.36
CA PRO A 214 56.22 -86.15 -18.06
C PRO A 214 56.36 -85.27 -19.32
N LEU A 215 57.55 -84.65 -19.47
CA LEU A 215 57.94 -83.77 -20.58
C LEU A 215 57.51 -84.25 -21.99
N PRO A 216 57.10 -83.34 -22.89
CA PRO A 216 57.16 -81.87 -22.78
C PRO A 216 56.01 -81.27 -21.97
N ALA A 217 56.11 -79.97 -21.65
CA ALA A 217 55.02 -79.21 -21.03
C ALA A 217 53.91 -78.89 -22.04
N ALA A 218 52.67 -78.82 -21.56
CA ALA A 218 51.48 -78.42 -22.31
C ALA A 218 50.89 -77.10 -21.76
N CYS A 219 49.88 -76.57 -22.46
CA CYS A 219 49.26 -75.29 -22.14
C CYS A 219 47.78 -75.25 -22.54
N SER A 220 46.99 -74.53 -21.75
CA SER A 220 45.59 -74.16 -22.02
C SER A 220 45.41 -72.65 -21.94
N ASN A 221 44.34 -72.12 -22.54
CA ASN A 221 44.01 -70.69 -22.44
C ASN A 221 42.97 -70.44 -21.33
N ASP A 222 43.11 -69.31 -20.64
CA ASP A 222 42.08 -68.72 -19.76
C ASP A 222 41.72 -67.33 -20.30
N THR A 223 40.44 -66.95 -20.16
CA THR A 223 39.91 -65.63 -20.50
C THR A 223 39.47 -64.88 -19.25
N LEU A 224 40.12 -63.74 -18.98
CA LEU A 224 39.66 -62.73 -18.03
C LEU A 224 38.68 -61.78 -18.73
N PHE A 225 37.44 -61.74 -18.24
CA PHE A 225 36.42 -60.77 -18.64
C PHE A 225 36.40 -59.59 -17.66
N ILE A 226 36.41 -58.38 -18.20
CA ILE A 226 36.53 -57.13 -17.44
C ILE A 226 35.33 -56.24 -17.77
N ASN A 227 34.37 -56.12 -16.87
CA ASN A 227 33.15 -55.33 -17.10
C ASN A 227 33.21 -53.98 -16.40
N ILE A 228 33.35 -52.91 -17.18
CA ILE A 228 33.37 -51.53 -16.70
C ILE A 228 31.97 -50.91 -16.88
N ALA A 229 31.36 -50.48 -15.77
CA ALA A 229 30.05 -49.84 -15.76
C ALA A 229 30.18 -48.31 -15.93
N PRO A 230 29.22 -47.64 -16.59
CA PRO A 230 29.32 -46.21 -16.84
C PRO A 230 29.11 -45.36 -15.59
N ILE A 231 29.74 -44.18 -15.61
CA ILE A 231 29.48 -43.03 -14.73
C ILE A 231 29.06 -41.87 -15.64
N ASN A 232 28.16 -41.01 -15.15
CA ASN A 232 27.82 -39.78 -15.86
C ASN A 232 28.76 -38.65 -15.41
N ASP A 233 29.59 -38.18 -16.33
CA ASP A 233 30.44 -37.00 -16.12
C ASP A 233 29.60 -35.71 -16.16
N ALA A 234 30.05 -34.67 -15.44
CA ALA A 234 29.38 -33.37 -15.46
C ALA A 234 29.77 -32.55 -16.71
N PRO A 235 28.85 -31.72 -17.26
CA PRO A 235 29.20 -30.72 -18.26
C PRO A 235 30.40 -29.87 -17.83
N VAL A 236 31.31 -29.58 -18.74
CA VAL A 236 32.44 -28.66 -18.54
C VAL A 236 32.06 -27.30 -19.12
N LEU A 237 31.78 -26.35 -18.22
CA LEU A 237 31.42 -24.98 -18.60
C LEU A 237 32.63 -24.02 -18.48
N VAL A 238 32.66 -23.00 -19.33
CA VAL A 238 33.73 -22.00 -19.41
C VAL A 238 33.16 -20.61 -19.14
N ASN A 239 33.91 -19.74 -18.43
CA ASN A 239 33.48 -18.37 -18.20
C ASN A 239 33.52 -17.53 -19.49
N ASP A 240 32.48 -16.74 -19.71
CA ASP A 240 32.31 -15.88 -20.88
C ASP A 240 32.65 -14.41 -20.60
N ALA A 241 32.89 -13.66 -21.68
CA ALA A 241 33.03 -12.21 -21.65
C ALA A 241 32.31 -11.57 -22.84
N TYR A 242 31.45 -10.58 -22.57
CA TYR A 242 30.74 -9.80 -23.58
C TYR A 242 30.93 -8.30 -23.36
N THR A 243 30.93 -7.54 -24.46
CA THR A 243 30.78 -6.08 -24.44
C THR A 243 29.46 -5.72 -25.12
N VAL A 244 28.67 -4.87 -24.47
CA VAL A 244 27.35 -4.41 -24.93
C VAL A 244 27.24 -2.91 -24.74
N ASN A 245 26.33 -2.25 -25.46
CA ASN A 245 26.10 -0.81 -25.31
C ASN A 245 25.10 -0.55 -24.17
N ALA A 246 25.26 0.59 -23.48
CA ALA A 246 24.21 1.15 -22.62
C ALA A 246 22.89 1.35 -23.39
N ASN A 247 21.77 1.48 -22.66
CA ASN A 247 20.42 1.67 -23.20
C ASN A 247 19.99 0.61 -24.25
N SER A 248 20.58 -0.59 -24.24
CA SER A 248 20.36 -1.61 -25.28
C SER A 248 20.03 -3.01 -24.73
N SER A 249 19.48 -3.87 -25.58
CA SER A 249 19.19 -5.28 -25.29
C SER A 249 19.97 -6.19 -26.24
N THR A 250 20.71 -7.16 -25.72
CA THR A 250 21.63 -8.03 -26.47
C THR A 250 21.43 -9.50 -26.12
N TYR A 251 21.45 -10.38 -27.13
CA TYR A 251 21.48 -11.84 -26.93
C TYR A 251 22.91 -12.34 -26.69
N LEU A 252 23.13 -12.93 -25.52
CA LEU A 252 24.37 -13.60 -25.12
C LEU A 252 24.25 -15.10 -25.43
N MET A 253 25.35 -15.71 -25.88
CA MET A 253 25.40 -17.11 -26.36
C MET A 253 26.47 -17.90 -25.59
N PRO A 254 26.29 -18.12 -24.28
CA PRO A 254 27.35 -18.68 -23.42
C PRO A 254 27.82 -20.08 -23.85
N LEU A 255 26.92 -20.89 -24.41
CA LEU A 255 27.14 -22.32 -24.63
C LEU A 255 27.99 -22.68 -25.88
N ILE A 256 28.89 -21.79 -26.32
CA ILE A 256 29.71 -21.96 -27.56
C ILE A 256 31.10 -22.56 -27.28
N ASN A 257 31.63 -22.33 -26.08
CA ASN A 257 32.91 -22.79 -25.56
C ASN A 257 32.78 -23.99 -24.58
N ASP A 258 31.56 -24.29 -24.15
CA ASP A 258 31.20 -25.39 -23.26
C ASP A 258 31.24 -26.76 -23.95
N SER A 259 31.32 -27.83 -23.16
CA SER A 259 31.25 -29.21 -23.66
C SER A 259 30.75 -30.19 -22.60
N ASP A 260 30.29 -31.35 -23.03
CA ASP A 260 29.99 -32.52 -22.19
C ASP A 260 30.54 -33.75 -22.94
N VAL A 261 31.03 -34.74 -22.19
CA VAL A 261 31.78 -35.89 -22.74
C VAL A 261 30.89 -37.10 -23.03
N ASP A 262 29.77 -37.23 -22.32
CA ASP A 262 28.79 -38.31 -22.50
C ASP A 262 27.72 -37.93 -23.52
N ASN A 263 27.31 -36.66 -23.55
CA ASN A 263 26.14 -36.21 -24.30
C ASN A 263 26.26 -34.77 -24.85
N PRO A 264 25.47 -34.37 -25.85
CA PRO A 264 25.39 -32.97 -26.29
C PRO A 264 24.64 -32.11 -25.27
N LEU A 265 25.22 -30.97 -24.88
CA LEU A 265 24.69 -30.02 -23.89
C LEU A 265 23.17 -29.79 -24.00
N LEU A 266 22.45 -30.06 -22.91
CA LEU A 266 21.01 -29.90 -22.84
C LEU A 266 20.62 -28.43 -22.71
N LEU A 267 20.43 -27.74 -23.83
CA LEU A 267 20.08 -26.30 -23.90
C LEU A 267 18.85 -25.92 -23.06
N SER A 268 17.91 -26.84 -22.84
CA SER A 268 16.72 -26.63 -22.01
C SER A 268 16.95 -26.75 -20.50
N SER A 269 18.18 -27.07 -20.06
CA SER A 269 18.59 -27.02 -18.65
C SER A 269 19.15 -25.65 -18.23
N LEU A 270 19.42 -24.76 -19.21
CA LEU A 270 20.01 -23.45 -18.96
C LEU A 270 19.16 -22.65 -17.96
N SER A 271 19.75 -22.41 -16.79
CA SER A 271 19.12 -21.71 -15.68
C SER A 271 20.05 -20.66 -15.10
N MET A 272 19.50 -19.51 -14.72
CA MET A 272 20.26 -18.45 -14.05
C MET A 272 20.11 -18.63 -12.54
N LEU A 273 21.24 -18.70 -11.84
CA LEU A 273 21.31 -18.81 -10.38
C LEU A 273 21.35 -17.41 -9.75
N TYR A 274 22.12 -16.50 -10.35
CA TYR A 274 22.13 -15.08 -10.01
C TYR A 274 22.08 -14.26 -11.31
N GLY A 275 21.13 -13.33 -11.37
CA GLY A 275 21.01 -12.37 -12.46
C GLY A 275 21.99 -11.20 -12.33
N PRO A 276 22.00 -10.29 -13.32
CA PRO A 276 22.78 -9.06 -13.28
C PRO A 276 22.33 -8.12 -12.15
N LEU A 277 23.20 -7.21 -11.74
CA LEU A 277 22.93 -6.21 -10.70
C LEU A 277 22.46 -4.86 -11.28
N ASN A 278 22.90 -4.52 -12.49
CA ASN A 278 22.67 -3.24 -13.16
C ASN A 278 21.93 -3.43 -14.50
N GLY A 279 21.07 -4.44 -14.55
CA GLY A 279 20.24 -4.78 -15.70
C GLY A 279 19.24 -5.87 -15.36
N THR A 280 18.64 -6.44 -16.39
CA THR A 280 17.77 -7.61 -16.33
C THR A 280 18.27 -8.67 -17.32
N ALA A 281 17.92 -9.94 -17.07
CA ALA A 281 18.27 -11.05 -17.93
C ALA A 281 17.11 -12.04 -18.04
N LEU A 282 16.96 -12.66 -19.22
CA LEU A 282 15.93 -13.67 -19.51
C LEU A 282 16.53 -14.80 -20.35
N VAL A 283 16.33 -16.06 -19.92
CA VAL A 283 16.69 -17.22 -20.74
C VAL A 283 15.68 -17.38 -21.88
N VAL A 284 16.18 -17.40 -23.12
CA VAL A 284 15.37 -17.53 -24.34
C VAL A 284 16.03 -18.58 -25.24
N GLY A 285 15.45 -19.78 -25.31
CA GLY A 285 15.83 -20.80 -26.30
C GLY A 285 17.27 -21.34 -26.21
N GLY A 286 17.91 -21.30 -25.03
CA GLY A 286 19.33 -21.66 -24.85
C GLY A 286 20.31 -20.47 -24.98
N GLN A 287 19.78 -19.25 -25.16
CA GLN A 287 20.52 -17.99 -25.08
C GLN A 287 20.03 -17.17 -23.88
N ILE A 288 20.75 -16.10 -23.54
CA ILE A 288 20.32 -15.13 -22.51
C ILE A 288 20.13 -13.77 -23.17
N LEU A 289 18.90 -13.24 -23.16
CA LEU A 289 18.64 -11.85 -23.50
C LEU A 289 18.97 -10.99 -22.28
N TYR A 290 19.98 -10.12 -22.40
CA TYR A 290 20.39 -9.16 -21.38
C TYR A 290 19.98 -7.75 -21.79
N THR A 291 19.44 -6.98 -20.85
CA THR A 291 19.07 -5.57 -21.02
C THR A 291 19.63 -4.78 -19.84
N CYS A 292 20.56 -3.85 -20.08
CA CYS A 292 21.10 -2.99 -19.02
C CYS A 292 20.05 -1.99 -18.51
N ASN A 293 20.21 -1.51 -17.28
CA ASN A 293 19.42 -0.40 -16.75
C ASN A 293 19.70 0.88 -17.56
N PRO A 294 18.72 1.78 -17.76
CA PRO A 294 18.93 3.07 -18.41
C PRO A 294 20.07 3.86 -17.77
N GLY A 295 20.90 4.52 -18.58
CA GLY A 295 22.07 5.30 -18.15
C GLY A 295 23.25 4.48 -17.59
N TYR A 296 23.10 3.17 -17.37
CA TYR A 296 24.17 2.37 -16.76
C TYR A 296 25.35 2.13 -17.72
N SER A 297 26.56 2.33 -17.19
CA SER A 297 27.81 1.82 -17.80
C SER A 297 28.75 1.30 -16.72
N GLY A 298 29.56 0.29 -17.07
CA GLY A 298 30.43 -0.39 -16.10
C GLY A 298 30.53 -1.90 -16.33
N LEU A 299 30.63 -2.65 -15.22
CA LEU A 299 30.77 -4.10 -15.20
C LEU A 299 29.57 -4.76 -14.52
N ASP A 300 28.97 -5.73 -15.20
CA ASP A 300 27.93 -6.59 -14.67
C ASP A 300 28.31 -8.07 -14.85
N SER A 301 27.57 -9.00 -14.23
CA SER A 301 27.80 -10.44 -14.41
C SER A 301 26.57 -11.29 -14.15
N ILE A 302 26.48 -12.42 -14.84
CA ILE A 302 25.42 -13.43 -14.67
C ILE A 302 26.06 -14.74 -14.23
N TYR A 303 25.47 -15.43 -13.26
CA TYR A 303 25.89 -16.78 -12.86
C TYR A 303 24.84 -17.80 -13.30
N TYR A 304 25.24 -18.76 -14.13
CA TYR A 304 24.33 -19.72 -14.76
C TYR A 304 24.74 -21.17 -14.48
N GLN A 305 23.80 -22.07 -14.74
CA GLN A 305 23.94 -23.52 -14.59
C GLN A 305 23.37 -24.25 -15.80
N ILE A 306 24.07 -25.31 -16.19
CA ILE A 306 23.64 -26.36 -17.15
C ILE A 306 23.68 -27.70 -16.42
N CYS A 307 22.73 -28.58 -16.74
CA CYS A 307 22.68 -29.96 -16.28
C CYS A 307 22.53 -30.91 -17.47
N ASP A 308 23.11 -32.10 -17.39
CA ASP A 308 22.99 -33.16 -18.39
C ASP A 308 21.62 -33.88 -18.36
N SER A 309 21.53 -35.04 -19.05
CA SER A 309 20.38 -35.96 -18.98
C SER A 309 20.79 -37.43 -18.79
N ALA A 310 21.35 -37.74 -17.62
CA ALA A 310 21.97 -39.03 -17.27
C ALA A 310 21.11 -40.31 -17.24
N THR A 311 19.78 -40.29 -17.47
CA THR A 311 18.89 -41.40 -17.06
C THR A 311 19.29 -42.76 -17.66
N PRO A 312 19.47 -43.84 -16.86
CA PRO A 312 19.01 -44.04 -15.49
C PRO A 312 19.99 -43.65 -14.37
N LEU A 313 21.13 -43.05 -14.69
CA LEU A 313 22.04 -42.45 -13.70
C LEU A 313 21.45 -41.12 -13.17
N VAL A 314 22.14 -40.48 -12.24
CA VAL A 314 21.73 -39.20 -11.64
C VAL A 314 22.38 -38.06 -12.43
N ASN A 315 21.58 -37.08 -12.87
CA ASN A 315 22.10 -35.93 -13.59
C ASN A 315 23.11 -35.14 -12.76
N ALA A 316 24.21 -34.73 -13.39
CA ALA A 316 25.15 -33.76 -12.86
C ALA A 316 24.90 -32.37 -13.47
N CYS A 317 25.50 -31.36 -12.85
CA CYS A 317 25.35 -29.97 -13.25
C CYS A 317 26.63 -29.18 -12.96
N SER A 318 26.97 -28.25 -13.85
CA SER A 318 28.10 -27.33 -13.69
C SER A 318 27.66 -25.88 -13.80
N GLN A 319 28.55 -24.96 -13.41
CA GLN A 319 28.22 -23.55 -13.20
C GLN A 319 29.35 -22.66 -13.72
N ALA A 320 29.01 -21.57 -14.42
CA ALA A 320 29.96 -20.62 -14.98
C ALA A 320 29.46 -19.16 -14.87
N TRP A 321 30.40 -18.23 -15.03
CA TRP A 321 30.13 -16.79 -15.02
C TRP A 321 30.16 -16.22 -16.44
N ILE A 322 29.19 -15.37 -16.74
CA ILE A 322 29.22 -14.45 -17.88
C ILE A 322 29.62 -13.08 -17.33
N HIS A 323 30.73 -12.53 -17.79
CA HIS A 323 31.14 -11.17 -17.46
C HIS A 323 30.72 -10.19 -18.55
N ILE A 324 30.04 -9.10 -18.18
CA ILE A 324 29.46 -8.14 -19.11
C ILE A 324 30.13 -6.78 -18.89
N THR A 325 30.66 -6.18 -19.95
CA THR A 325 31.10 -4.78 -19.97
C THR A 325 30.05 -3.95 -20.69
N VAL A 326 29.41 -3.02 -19.99
CA VAL A 326 28.44 -2.08 -20.56
C VAL A 326 29.16 -0.79 -20.92
N SER A 327 29.33 -0.54 -22.22
CA SER A 327 29.93 0.67 -22.77
C SER A 327 29.00 1.87 -22.61
N ALA A 328 29.54 3.01 -22.16
CA ALA A 328 28.79 4.25 -21.98
C ALA A 328 28.11 4.74 -23.28
N CYS A 329 26.90 5.27 -23.15
CA CYS A 329 26.03 5.59 -24.28
C CYS A 329 26.66 6.65 -25.22
N ALA A 330 27.12 7.77 -24.65
CA ALA A 330 27.79 8.87 -25.36
C ALA A 330 29.00 8.44 -26.24
N LEU A 331 29.59 7.26 -26.02
CA LEU A 331 30.71 6.75 -26.84
C LEU A 331 30.27 6.10 -28.16
N ASN A 332 28.97 5.90 -28.38
CA ASN A 332 28.40 5.39 -29.63
C ASN A 332 27.83 6.56 -30.46
N PRO A 333 28.45 6.98 -31.59
CA PRO A 333 28.03 8.19 -32.30
C PRO A 333 26.64 8.11 -32.96
N ALA A 334 26.04 6.92 -33.07
CA ALA A 334 24.78 6.69 -33.76
C ALA A 334 23.59 6.41 -32.82
N THR A 335 23.77 6.62 -31.51
CA THR A 335 22.68 6.65 -30.53
C THR A 335 22.28 8.08 -30.20
N ASP A 336 21.06 8.15 -29.70
CA ASP A 336 20.43 9.17 -28.86
C ASP A 336 20.46 8.57 -27.44
N CYS A 337 20.87 9.33 -26.41
CA CYS A 337 21.28 8.76 -25.12
C CYS A 337 20.52 9.27 -23.89
N ASP A 338 20.04 10.50 -23.95
CA ASP A 338 19.14 11.19 -23.02
C ASP A 338 17.72 11.36 -23.62
N GLY A 339 17.48 10.90 -24.84
CA GLY A 339 16.16 10.92 -25.47
C GLY A 339 15.78 12.26 -26.09
N ASP A 340 16.70 13.21 -26.28
CA ASP A 340 16.37 14.53 -26.84
C ASP A 340 15.92 14.50 -28.32
N GLY A 341 16.12 13.38 -29.03
CA GLY A 341 15.82 13.23 -30.45
C GLY A 341 16.95 13.65 -31.40
N VAL A 342 18.11 14.05 -30.87
CA VAL A 342 19.37 14.26 -31.58
C VAL A 342 20.25 13.01 -31.39
N THR A 343 21.39 12.92 -32.06
CA THR A 343 22.35 11.83 -31.86
C THR A 343 23.67 12.38 -31.38
N ASN A 344 24.39 11.61 -30.56
CA ASN A 344 25.68 11.95 -29.96
C ASN A 344 26.71 12.55 -30.94
N ALA A 345 26.68 12.14 -32.22
CA ALA A 345 27.56 12.67 -33.27
C ALA A 345 27.22 14.10 -33.72
N THR A 346 25.96 14.50 -33.64
CA THR A 346 25.42 15.81 -34.02
C THR A 346 25.59 16.78 -32.86
N GLU A 347 25.27 16.36 -31.64
CA GLU A 347 25.48 17.17 -30.44
C GLU A 347 26.95 17.53 -30.22
N LEU A 348 27.87 16.58 -30.45
CA LEU A 348 29.31 16.82 -30.42
C LEU A 348 29.79 17.80 -31.53
N VAL A 349 28.98 18.06 -32.55
CA VAL A 349 29.21 19.11 -33.57
C VAL A 349 28.58 20.45 -33.15
N ASP A 350 27.41 20.39 -32.52
CA ASP A 350 26.63 21.55 -32.07
C ASP A 350 27.15 22.13 -30.74
N ASN A 351 27.92 21.35 -29.98
CA ASN A 351 28.55 21.60 -28.66
C ASN A 351 27.60 21.46 -27.47
N THR A 352 26.70 20.48 -27.56
CA THR A 352 25.73 20.03 -26.55
C THR A 352 26.16 18.70 -25.90
N ASP A 353 25.68 18.34 -24.69
CA ASP A 353 26.10 17.13 -23.94
C ASP A 353 25.17 15.89 -24.13
N PRO A 354 25.64 14.78 -24.74
CA PRO A 354 24.86 13.53 -24.98
C PRO A 354 24.53 12.67 -23.76
N ASN A 355 24.25 13.33 -22.64
CA ASN A 355 23.76 12.77 -21.39
C ASN A 355 22.78 13.72 -20.67
N ASP A 356 22.50 14.92 -21.21
CA ASP A 356 21.63 15.93 -20.60
C ASP A 356 20.46 16.26 -21.54
N PRO A 357 19.23 15.79 -21.26
CA PRO A 357 18.07 15.97 -22.14
C PRO A 357 17.62 17.43 -22.33
N CYS A 358 18.23 18.38 -21.63
CA CYS A 358 17.91 19.80 -21.69
C CYS A 358 18.96 20.63 -22.42
N ASP A 359 20.18 20.11 -22.65
CA ASP A 359 21.23 20.79 -23.42
C ASP A 359 21.22 20.30 -24.87
N TYR A 360 20.29 20.79 -25.70
CA TYR A 360 20.18 20.38 -27.11
C TYR A 360 19.77 21.50 -28.06
N LEU A 361 20.01 21.29 -29.36
CA LEU A 361 19.48 22.16 -30.40
C LEU A 361 18.22 21.55 -31.02
N SER A 362 17.06 22.13 -30.74
CA SER A 362 15.77 21.76 -31.35
C SER A 362 15.79 21.70 -32.89
N SER A 363 16.65 22.48 -33.55
CA SER A 363 16.84 22.43 -35.02
C SER A 363 17.56 21.18 -35.54
N SER A 364 18.23 20.44 -34.65
CA SER A 364 19.03 19.25 -34.94
C SER A 364 18.30 17.95 -34.60
N GLN A 365 17.11 18.02 -33.98
CA GLN A 365 16.26 16.87 -33.70
C GLN A 365 15.88 16.17 -35.01
N THR A 366 16.24 14.89 -35.12
CA THR A 366 16.02 14.06 -36.32
C THR A 366 15.46 12.67 -36.01
N LEU A 367 15.41 12.30 -34.73
CA LEU A 367 14.77 11.10 -34.19
C LEU A 367 13.50 11.51 -33.40
N THR A 368 12.81 10.52 -32.84
CA THR A 368 11.67 10.74 -31.95
C THR A 368 12.15 10.80 -30.51
N VAL A 369 11.77 11.84 -29.76
CA VAL A 369 12.10 11.99 -28.33
C VAL A 369 11.81 10.73 -27.52
N GLY A 370 12.72 10.42 -26.60
CA GLY A 370 12.75 9.23 -25.78
C GLY A 370 12.23 9.44 -24.36
N ALA A 371 12.20 8.36 -23.59
CA ALA A 371 11.63 8.34 -22.24
C ALA A 371 12.46 9.07 -21.18
N LEU A 372 13.67 9.55 -21.50
CA LEU A 372 14.47 10.36 -20.58
C LEU A 372 14.07 11.84 -20.72
N TRP A 373 14.19 12.44 -21.92
CA TRP A 373 13.59 13.75 -22.27
C TRP A 373 12.12 13.91 -21.87
N VAL A 374 11.27 12.90 -22.10
CA VAL A 374 9.84 12.96 -21.71
C VAL A 374 9.62 13.11 -20.19
N ASN A 375 10.60 12.74 -19.36
CA ASN A 375 10.58 12.89 -17.89
C ASN A 375 11.62 13.92 -17.40
N ALA A 376 12.22 14.70 -18.30
CA ALA A 376 13.02 15.87 -17.96
C ALA A 376 12.11 17.07 -17.65
N ASP A 377 12.67 18.07 -16.97
CA ASP A 377 12.07 19.30 -16.44
C ASP A 377 13.12 20.38 -16.75
N CYS A 378 13.00 21.04 -17.91
CA CYS A 378 14.16 21.66 -18.59
C CYS A 378 14.32 23.17 -18.39
N ASP A 379 13.24 23.90 -18.18
CA ASP A 379 13.27 25.26 -17.63
C ASP A 379 13.23 25.25 -16.09
N GLY A 380 12.72 24.16 -15.48
CA GLY A 380 12.71 23.96 -14.04
C GLY A 380 11.40 24.37 -13.38
N ASP A 381 10.28 24.42 -14.11
CA ASP A 381 8.96 24.79 -13.61
C ASP A 381 8.29 23.74 -12.70
N GLY A 382 8.84 22.53 -12.65
CA GLY A 382 8.29 21.39 -11.88
C GLY A 382 7.24 20.57 -12.62
N TYR A 383 7.02 20.80 -13.90
CA TYR A 383 6.41 19.87 -14.82
C TYR A 383 7.50 19.11 -15.57
N THR A 384 7.09 18.27 -16.51
CA THR A 384 8.04 17.58 -17.38
C THR A 384 7.68 17.84 -18.83
N ASN A 385 8.68 17.92 -19.70
CA ASN A 385 8.51 18.27 -21.13
C ASN A 385 7.36 17.51 -21.81
N GLY A 386 7.16 16.23 -21.44
CA GLY A 386 6.10 15.36 -21.97
C GLY A 386 4.67 15.66 -21.50
N VAL A 387 4.50 16.34 -20.37
CA VAL A 387 3.21 16.85 -19.85
C VAL A 387 2.86 18.17 -20.53
N GLU A 388 3.81 19.10 -20.56
CA GLU A 388 3.64 20.43 -21.15
C GLU A 388 3.37 20.37 -22.65
N LEU A 389 4.19 19.62 -23.40
CA LEU A 389 3.95 19.32 -24.82
C LEU A 389 2.61 18.61 -25.05
N GLY A 390 2.15 17.84 -24.05
CA GLY A 390 0.84 17.19 -24.06
C GLY A 390 -0.33 18.15 -23.80
N MET A 391 -0.08 19.31 -23.20
CA MET A 391 -1.07 20.32 -22.83
C MET A 391 -1.02 21.58 -23.71
N GLY A 392 0.09 21.84 -24.41
CA GLY A 392 0.29 22.97 -25.32
C GLY A 392 1.21 24.09 -24.81
N TYR A 393 2.01 23.80 -23.79
CA TYR A 393 2.98 24.70 -23.15
C TYR A 393 4.39 24.54 -23.75
N ASP A 394 5.33 25.44 -23.39
CA ASP A 394 6.69 25.51 -23.99
C ASP A 394 7.78 25.24 -22.95
N PHE A 395 8.27 23.99 -22.96
CA PHE A 395 9.28 23.33 -22.09
C PHE A 395 10.70 23.91 -22.13
N ASN A 396 10.81 25.19 -22.49
CA ASN A 396 12.04 25.97 -22.51
C ASN A 396 11.80 27.41 -21.99
N ASP A 397 10.60 27.70 -21.47
CA ASP A 397 10.16 29.02 -21.01
C ASP A 397 9.60 28.86 -19.59
N GLU A 398 10.43 29.28 -18.62
CA GLU A 398 10.19 29.20 -17.18
C GLU A 398 8.89 29.89 -16.69
N CYS A 399 8.19 30.63 -17.56
CA CYS A 399 6.88 31.23 -17.30
C CYS A 399 5.73 30.65 -18.15
N SER A 400 5.93 29.53 -18.83
CA SER A 400 4.97 28.87 -19.73
C SER A 400 4.43 27.58 -19.10
N PHE A 401 3.80 27.66 -17.92
CA PHE A 401 3.40 26.50 -17.13
C PHE A 401 1.89 26.39 -16.85
N PRO A 402 1.33 25.19 -16.62
CA PRO A 402 -0.06 25.03 -16.20
C PRO A 402 -0.26 25.23 -14.69
N PHE A 403 -1.28 25.98 -14.29
CA PHE A 403 -1.69 26.08 -12.88
C PHE A 403 -2.46 24.82 -12.42
N MET A 404 -1.71 23.82 -11.96
CA MET A 404 -2.23 22.57 -11.40
C MET A 404 -1.20 21.91 -10.45
N ALA A 405 -1.26 20.59 -10.28
CA ALA A 405 -0.29 19.84 -9.47
C ALA A 405 0.92 19.41 -10.33
N GLN A 406 2.08 19.97 -9.99
CA GLN A 406 3.41 19.62 -10.52
C GLN A 406 3.73 18.12 -10.46
N ASN A 407 4.52 17.65 -11.43
CA ASN A 407 4.89 16.22 -11.56
C ASN A 407 6.41 15.95 -11.57
N ALA A 408 7.24 16.99 -11.51
CA ALA A 408 8.67 16.95 -11.25
C ALA A 408 9.01 17.69 -9.93
N THR A 409 10.05 18.51 -9.87
CA THR A 409 10.45 19.24 -8.64
C THR A 409 11.09 20.57 -9.02
N PRO A 410 10.39 21.71 -8.82
CA PRO A 410 10.81 23.00 -9.37
C PRO A 410 12.22 23.43 -8.95
N SER A 411 12.90 24.11 -9.87
CA SER A 411 14.24 24.64 -9.64
C SER A 411 14.24 25.80 -8.63
N LEU A 412 15.37 26.00 -7.95
CA LEU A 412 15.52 27.15 -7.03
C LEU A 412 15.52 28.51 -7.76
N ASN A 413 15.82 28.51 -9.06
CA ASN A 413 15.70 29.69 -9.90
C ASN A 413 14.22 30.03 -10.10
N TRP A 414 13.44 29.07 -10.62
CA TRP A 414 12.01 29.20 -10.88
C TRP A 414 11.21 29.61 -9.65
N ASN A 415 11.49 29.01 -8.47
CA ASN A 415 10.86 29.39 -7.20
C ASN A 415 11.10 30.88 -6.79
N SER A 416 12.09 31.52 -7.41
CA SER A 416 12.50 32.91 -7.17
C SER A 416 12.12 33.87 -8.33
N LEU A 417 11.45 33.36 -9.37
CA LEU A 417 10.86 34.17 -10.43
C LEU A 417 9.52 34.75 -9.97
N ASP A 418 9.02 35.68 -10.78
CA ASP A 418 7.77 36.41 -10.73
C ASP A 418 7.36 36.49 -12.22
N CYS A 419 6.43 35.62 -12.63
CA CYS A 419 6.23 35.27 -14.04
C CYS A 419 5.12 36.07 -14.73
N ASP A 420 4.11 36.51 -14.00
CA ASP A 420 3.04 37.37 -14.51
C ASP A 420 3.25 38.87 -14.15
N GLY A 421 4.11 39.16 -13.17
CA GLY A 421 4.54 40.51 -12.84
C GLY A 421 3.77 41.16 -11.68
N ASP A 422 3.12 40.39 -10.80
CA ASP A 422 2.41 40.90 -9.61
C ASP A 422 3.34 41.26 -8.43
N GLY A 423 4.60 40.80 -8.43
CA GLY A 423 5.57 41.02 -7.37
C GLY A 423 5.59 39.97 -6.24
N VAL A 424 4.83 38.89 -6.36
CA VAL A 424 4.94 37.65 -5.59
C VAL A 424 5.90 36.71 -6.35
N THR A 425 6.44 35.67 -5.69
CA THR A 425 7.28 34.69 -6.39
C THR A 425 6.56 33.37 -6.61
N ASN A 426 6.80 32.70 -7.75
CA ASN A 426 6.13 31.43 -8.10
C ASN A 426 6.22 30.39 -6.96
N GLY A 427 7.35 30.34 -6.24
CA GLY A 427 7.56 29.45 -5.09
C GLY A 427 6.80 29.85 -3.81
N THR A 428 6.40 31.11 -3.67
CA THR A 428 5.48 31.61 -2.64
C THR A 428 4.03 31.28 -3.00
N GLU A 429 3.69 31.40 -4.27
CA GLU A 429 2.35 31.15 -4.78
C GLU A 429 1.90 29.69 -4.63
N ILE A 430 2.80 28.73 -4.92
CA ILE A 430 2.57 27.30 -4.61
C ILE A 430 2.20 27.08 -3.14
N GLN A 431 2.80 27.83 -2.22
CA GLN A 431 2.53 27.70 -0.78
C GLN A 431 1.17 28.30 -0.39
N ASN A 432 0.72 29.33 -1.12
CA ASN A 432 -0.51 30.06 -0.89
C ASN A 432 -1.72 29.51 -1.66
N GLY A 433 -1.48 28.79 -2.76
CA GLY A 433 -2.50 28.26 -3.68
C GLY A 433 -2.93 29.26 -4.77
N THR A 434 -2.03 30.13 -5.24
CA THR A 434 -2.28 31.18 -6.24
C THR A 434 -1.65 30.86 -7.61
N ASP A 435 -2.18 31.46 -8.68
CA ASP A 435 -1.86 31.19 -10.08
C ASP A 435 -0.87 32.20 -10.69
N GLY A 436 0.43 31.89 -10.61
CA GLY A 436 1.54 32.70 -11.14
C GLY A 436 1.65 32.82 -12.66
N THR A 437 0.55 32.58 -13.38
CA THR A 437 0.37 32.94 -14.79
C THR A 437 -0.71 34.01 -14.97
N ASN A 438 -1.25 34.54 -13.88
CA ASN A 438 -2.43 35.39 -13.81
C ASN A 438 -2.27 36.41 -12.66
N ALA A 439 -1.70 37.56 -12.97
CA ALA A 439 -1.25 38.56 -12.00
C ALA A 439 -2.35 39.18 -11.10
N CYS A 440 -3.62 38.83 -11.27
CA CYS A 440 -4.71 39.21 -10.36
C CYS A 440 -5.13 38.09 -9.40
N SER A 441 -4.58 36.88 -9.55
CA SER A 441 -4.72 35.78 -8.61
C SER A 441 -3.61 35.85 -7.57
N LEU A 442 -3.70 36.76 -6.59
CA LEU A 442 -2.70 36.86 -5.52
C LEU A 442 -3.32 37.02 -4.13
N TYR A 443 -2.46 37.12 -3.12
CA TYR A 443 -2.79 37.79 -1.87
C TYR A 443 -1.82 38.97 -1.72
N ALA A 444 -2.30 40.22 -1.73
CA ALA A 444 -1.45 41.42 -1.74
C ALA A 444 -0.40 41.48 -0.60
N VAL A 445 -0.68 40.84 0.54
CA VAL A 445 0.28 40.68 1.67
C VAL A 445 1.52 39.82 1.33
N SER A 446 1.54 39.16 0.17
CA SER A 446 2.63 38.30 -0.30
C SER A 446 3.59 39.01 -1.27
N ILE A 447 3.24 40.23 -1.72
CA ILE A 447 4.08 41.03 -2.62
C ILE A 447 5.41 41.32 -1.88
N THR A 448 6.51 40.83 -2.45
CA THR A 448 7.85 40.91 -1.85
C THR A 448 8.94 41.36 -2.83
N LEU A 449 8.69 41.25 -4.13
CA LEU A 449 9.47 41.88 -5.18
C LEU A 449 8.88 43.27 -5.50
N THR A 450 9.20 43.83 -6.68
CA THR A 450 8.65 45.10 -7.15
C THR A 450 7.74 44.81 -8.34
N PRO A 451 6.41 45.02 -8.22
CA PRO A 451 5.46 44.66 -9.27
C PRO A 451 5.76 45.36 -10.61
N SER A 452 5.26 44.77 -11.69
CA SER A 452 5.47 45.25 -13.05
C SER A 452 4.71 46.55 -13.34
N ASN A 453 5.18 47.34 -14.32
CA ASN A 453 4.46 48.53 -14.79
C ASN A 453 3.19 48.20 -15.60
N ALA A 454 2.90 46.92 -15.85
CA ALA A 454 1.61 46.47 -16.39
C ALA A 454 0.63 46.33 -15.22
N TRP A 455 0.94 45.43 -14.29
CA TRP A 455 0.16 45.19 -13.08
C TRP A 455 -0.16 46.47 -12.30
N LEU A 456 0.81 47.37 -12.10
CA LEU A 456 0.60 48.66 -11.40
C LEU A 456 -0.37 49.63 -12.10
N ALA A 457 -0.78 49.34 -13.34
CA ALA A 457 -1.69 50.15 -14.15
C ALA A 457 -2.98 49.39 -14.55
N ASP A 458 -3.08 48.12 -14.17
CA ASP A 458 -4.30 47.32 -14.25
C ASP A 458 -5.12 47.48 -12.95
N ASP A 459 -6.32 46.90 -12.96
CA ASP A 459 -7.34 46.89 -11.90
C ASP A 459 -7.74 45.41 -11.74
N CYS A 460 -7.38 44.81 -10.60
CA CYS A 460 -7.43 43.35 -10.43
C CYS A 460 -8.70 42.81 -9.76
N ASP A 461 -9.51 43.66 -9.13
CA ASP A 461 -10.78 43.25 -8.49
C ASP A 461 -12.02 43.99 -9.02
N GLY A 462 -11.83 45.06 -9.80
CA GLY A 462 -12.87 45.76 -10.55
C GLY A 462 -13.49 46.96 -9.85
N ASP A 463 -12.87 47.50 -8.80
CA ASP A 463 -13.37 48.68 -8.07
C ASP A 463 -13.18 50.02 -8.82
N GLY A 464 -12.36 50.05 -9.87
CA GLY A 464 -12.04 51.24 -10.66
C GLY A 464 -10.85 52.07 -10.15
N VAL A 465 -10.11 51.62 -9.14
CA VAL A 465 -8.78 52.12 -8.75
C VAL A 465 -7.72 51.36 -9.58
N THR A 466 -6.44 51.77 -9.53
CA THR A 466 -5.35 50.94 -10.08
C THR A 466 -4.56 50.30 -8.96
N ASN A 467 -4.08 49.07 -9.18
CA ASN A 467 -3.29 48.32 -8.19
C ASN A 467 -2.07 49.14 -7.67
N GLY A 468 -1.54 50.06 -8.49
CA GLY A 468 -0.46 50.97 -8.13
C GLY A 468 -0.86 52.22 -7.34
N ASP A 469 -2.08 52.73 -7.54
CA ASP A 469 -2.65 53.79 -6.69
C ASP A 469 -3.02 53.22 -5.32
N GLU A 470 -3.54 51.99 -5.26
CA GLU A 470 -3.95 51.34 -4.01
C GLU A 470 -2.79 51.06 -3.05
N ILE A 471 -1.68 50.52 -3.58
CA ILE A 471 -0.41 50.38 -2.83
C ILE A 471 0.06 51.76 -2.29
N SER A 472 -0.34 52.87 -2.92
CA SER A 472 0.06 54.21 -2.51
C SER A 472 -0.78 54.80 -1.37
N ASP A 473 -2.07 54.45 -1.28
CA ASP A 473 -2.98 54.90 -0.21
C ASP A 473 -3.28 53.84 0.87
N ASN A 474 -2.79 52.60 0.69
CA ASN A 474 -2.87 51.41 1.57
C ASN A 474 -4.22 50.68 1.52
N THR A 475 -4.84 50.66 0.35
CA THR A 475 -5.96 49.77 -0.04
C THR A 475 -5.43 48.40 -0.53
N ASN A 476 -6.26 47.54 -1.13
CA ASN A 476 -5.91 46.12 -1.35
C ASN A 476 -6.37 45.58 -2.73
N PRO A 477 -5.42 45.41 -3.70
CA PRO A 477 -5.68 45.04 -5.11
C PRO A 477 -6.32 43.67 -5.43
N THR A 478 -7.04 43.09 -4.48
CA THR A 478 -7.71 41.78 -4.53
C THR A 478 -9.01 41.76 -3.71
N ASN A 479 -9.50 42.91 -3.27
CA ASN A 479 -10.71 43.07 -2.47
C ASN A 479 -11.41 44.39 -2.82
N ALA A 480 -12.34 44.34 -3.78
CA ALA A 480 -13.00 45.50 -4.39
C ALA A 480 -13.88 46.37 -3.45
N CYS A 481 -13.95 46.03 -2.16
CA CYS A 481 -14.56 46.84 -1.10
C CYS A 481 -13.53 47.63 -0.28
N SER A 482 -12.25 47.25 -0.34
CA SER A 482 -11.15 47.91 0.36
C SER A 482 -10.61 49.05 -0.49
N LEU A 483 -11.43 50.09 -0.75
CA LEU A 483 -11.14 51.15 -1.73
C LEU A 483 -11.14 52.57 -1.13
N LEU A 484 -10.49 53.51 -1.83
CA LEU A 484 -10.58 54.95 -1.53
C LEU A 484 -11.36 55.66 -2.65
N PRO A 485 -12.59 56.17 -2.41
CA PRO A 485 -13.41 56.78 -3.48
C PRO A 485 -12.83 58.01 -4.18
N ALA A 486 -11.71 58.56 -3.69
CA ALA A 486 -10.95 59.63 -4.34
C ALA A 486 -9.89 59.12 -5.34
N SER A 487 -9.56 57.83 -5.29
CA SER A 487 -8.55 57.14 -6.13
C SER A 487 -9.20 56.41 -7.32
N VAL A 488 -10.52 56.22 -7.32
CA VAL A 488 -11.29 55.65 -8.43
C VAL A 488 -11.13 56.52 -9.68
N THR A 489 -10.46 55.99 -10.71
CA THR A 489 -10.16 56.71 -11.97
C THR A 489 -10.44 55.90 -13.24
N LEU A 490 -10.63 54.58 -13.10
CA LEU A 490 -11.06 53.65 -14.15
C LEU A 490 -12.58 53.40 -14.09
N PRO A 491 -13.18 52.73 -15.09
CA PRO A 491 -14.59 52.35 -15.06
C PRO A 491 -14.77 51.11 -14.16
N ILE A 492 -15.48 51.28 -13.05
CA ILE A 492 -15.89 50.20 -12.13
C ILE A 492 -16.54 49.04 -12.89
N ASP A 493 -16.14 47.81 -12.59
CA ASP A 493 -16.60 46.62 -13.30
C ASP A 493 -17.98 46.11 -12.83
N SER A 494 -18.65 45.35 -13.69
CA SER A 494 -20.08 45.03 -13.52
C SER A 494 -20.42 44.13 -12.32
N LEU A 495 -19.42 43.52 -11.67
CA LEU A 495 -19.60 42.66 -10.50
C LEU A 495 -19.59 43.45 -9.18
N TRP A 496 -18.83 44.56 -9.11
CA TRP A 496 -18.73 45.43 -7.94
C TRP A 496 -20.10 45.93 -7.46
N TYR A 497 -20.98 46.25 -8.41
CA TYR A 497 -22.36 46.68 -8.19
C TYR A 497 -23.26 45.65 -7.48
N PHE A 498 -22.83 44.38 -7.39
CA PHE A 498 -23.52 43.32 -6.66
C PHE A 498 -22.82 42.90 -5.35
N LEU A 499 -21.76 43.61 -4.96
CA LEU A 499 -21.18 43.50 -3.63
C LEU A 499 -22.03 44.24 -2.60
N ASP A 500 -21.69 43.98 -1.35
CA ASP A 500 -22.22 44.49 -0.09
C ASP A 500 -20.94 44.75 0.71
N CYS A 501 -20.46 46.00 0.71
CA CYS A 501 -19.05 46.30 0.95
C CYS A 501 -18.69 46.74 2.37
N ASP A 502 -19.65 47.23 3.14
CA ASP A 502 -19.54 47.43 4.59
C ASP A 502 -20.31 46.37 5.39
N GLY A 503 -21.16 45.58 4.74
CA GLY A 503 -21.78 44.39 5.32
C GLY A 503 -23.17 44.61 5.92
N ASP A 504 -23.85 45.69 5.54
CA ASP A 504 -25.18 46.10 6.00
C ASP A 504 -26.35 45.25 5.45
N GLY A 505 -26.08 44.42 4.43
CA GLY A 505 -27.06 43.59 3.73
C GLY A 505 -27.70 44.26 2.50
N VAL A 506 -27.34 45.49 2.15
CA VAL A 506 -27.74 46.19 0.92
C VAL A 506 -26.65 45.96 -0.16
N GLN A 507 -26.98 46.17 -1.43
CA GLN A 507 -25.99 46.09 -2.51
C GLN A 507 -25.51 47.49 -2.89
N ASN A 508 -24.22 47.66 -3.19
CA ASN A 508 -23.62 48.95 -3.58
C ASN A 508 -24.42 49.71 -4.65
N ALA A 509 -25.09 48.99 -5.57
CA ALA A 509 -25.96 49.59 -6.60
C ALA A 509 -27.30 50.14 -6.09
N ASP A 510 -27.92 49.47 -5.13
CA ASP A 510 -29.17 49.93 -4.49
C ASP A 510 -28.89 51.12 -3.57
N GLU A 511 -27.75 51.11 -2.88
CA GLU A 511 -27.29 52.26 -2.09
C GLU A 511 -27.03 53.52 -2.93
N LEU A 512 -26.33 53.37 -4.06
CA LEU A 512 -26.11 54.47 -5.01
C LEU A 512 -27.41 55.00 -5.63
N GLN A 513 -28.50 54.21 -5.59
CA GLN A 513 -29.85 54.65 -5.97
C GLN A 513 -30.55 55.37 -4.81
N ASP A 514 -30.48 54.82 -3.61
CA ASP A 514 -31.19 55.29 -2.41
C ASP A 514 -30.46 56.46 -1.72
N SER A 515 -29.23 56.76 -2.17
CA SER A 515 -28.32 57.81 -1.71
C SER A 515 -27.70 57.56 -0.32
N THR A 516 -27.45 56.30 -0.03
CA THR A 516 -26.65 55.82 1.11
C THR A 516 -25.18 55.60 0.69
N TYR A 517 -24.34 54.98 1.51
CA TYR A 517 -22.89 54.95 1.27
C TYR A 517 -22.17 53.66 1.72
N TYR A 518 -21.92 52.81 0.71
CA TYR A 518 -21.26 51.50 0.62
C TYR A 518 -19.90 51.25 1.33
N LEU A 519 -19.47 52.13 2.22
CA LEU A 519 -18.30 52.00 3.10
C LEU A 519 -18.59 52.56 4.51
N ASP A 520 -19.86 52.66 4.91
CA ASP A 520 -20.35 53.14 6.21
C ASP A 520 -21.55 52.28 6.61
N VAL A 521 -21.25 51.21 7.33
CA VAL A 521 -22.15 50.14 7.79
C VAL A 521 -23.41 50.61 8.55
N CYS A 522 -23.46 51.87 8.99
CA CYS A 522 -24.62 52.47 9.64
C CYS A 522 -25.43 53.38 8.71
N ASN A 523 -24.88 53.75 7.56
CA ASN A 523 -25.53 54.55 6.54
C ASN A 523 -26.27 53.65 5.54
N TYR A 524 -27.41 53.08 5.94
CA TYR A 524 -28.17 52.14 5.10
C TYR A 524 -29.69 52.44 5.07
N LEU A 525 -30.42 51.75 4.20
CA LEU A 525 -31.89 51.78 4.17
C LEU A 525 -32.46 50.39 4.42
N ALA A 526 -33.05 50.16 5.60
CA ALA A 526 -33.55 48.85 6.02
C ALA A 526 -34.58 48.19 5.09
N SER A 527 -35.26 48.94 4.21
CA SER A 527 -36.16 48.38 3.19
C SER A 527 -35.47 47.82 1.94
N SER A 528 -34.17 48.09 1.78
CA SER A 528 -33.36 47.74 0.61
C SER A 528 -32.36 46.60 0.91
N ILE A 529 -32.36 46.07 2.14
CA ILE A 529 -31.62 44.88 2.53
C ILE A 529 -32.08 43.68 1.69
N THR A 530 -31.16 43.06 0.97
CA THR A 530 -31.39 41.86 0.13
C THR A 530 -30.38 40.74 0.39
N MET A 531 -29.25 41.04 1.01
CA MET A 531 -28.19 40.12 1.44
C MET A 531 -28.25 39.87 2.96
N PRO A 532 -27.56 38.83 3.47
CA PRO A 532 -27.41 38.61 4.91
C PRO A 532 -26.27 39.47 5.48
N GLN A 533 -26.61 40.29 6.47
CA GLN A 533 -25.66 41.13 7.22
C GLN A 533 -24.44 40.38 7.77
N THR A 534 -23.31 41.09 7.82
CA THR A 534 -22.03 40.55 8.28
C THR A 534 -21.89 40.57 9.80
N SER A 535 -20.80 39.96 10.30
CA SER A 535 -20.39 40.12 11.69
C SER A 535 -20.09 41.56 12.08
N ASP A 536 -19.70 42.39 11.11
CA ASP A 536 -19.11 43.68 11.41
C ASP A 536 -20.26 44.68 11.63
N TRP A 537 -21.28 44.64 10.76
CA TRP A 537 -22.60 45.25 11.02
C TRP A 537 -23.21 44.79 12.34
N MET A 538 -23.13 43.50 12.70
CA MET A 538 -23.72 42.99 13.96
C MET A 538 -23.03 43.51 15.24
N ASN A 539 -21.82 44.07 15.16
CA ASN A 539 -21.04 44.55 16.31
C ASN A 539 -20.97 46.08 16.44
N GLU A 540 -21.63 46.84 15.55
CA GLU A 540 -21.77 48.29 15.66
C GLU A 540 -23.07 48.71 16.39
N ASP A 541 -23.13 49.98 16.77
CA ASP A 541 -24.19 50.68 17.50
C ASP A 541 -24.64 51.87 16.62
N CYS A 542 -25.56 51.62 15.69
CA CYS A 542 -25.76 52.51 14.53
C CYS A 542 -26.65 53.73 14.74
N ASP A 543 -27.46 53.75 15.81
CA ASP A 543 -28.17 54.97 16.24
C ASP A 543 -27.62 55.56 17.55
N GLY A 544 -26.73 54.84 18.23
CA GLY A 544 -25.98 55.33 19.38
C GLY A 544 -26.69 55.16 20.73
N ASP A 545 -27.71 54.30 20.84
CA ASP A 545 -28.38 53.99 22.12
C ASP A 545 -27.56 53.04 23.03
N GLY A 546 -26.50 52.41 22.51
CA GLY A 546 -25.63 51.53 23.25
C GLY A 546 -26.05 50.05 23.28
N VAL A 547 -27.14 49.67 22.62
CA VAL A 547 -27.35 48.28 22.18
C VAL A 547 -26.51 48.07 20.90
N LEU A 548 -26.18 46.82 20.57
CA LEU A 548 -25.52 46.49 19.30
C LEU A 548 -26.56 45.96 18.32
N ASN A 549 -26.41 46.28 17.03
CA ASN A 549 -27.36 45.91 15.98
C ASN A 549 -27.76 44.40 16.02
N GLY A 550 -26.84 43.50 16.40
CA GLY A 550 -27.09 42.07 16.56
C GLY A 550 -27.84 41.65 17.84
N ASP A 551 -27.73 42.43 18.92
CA ASP A 551 -28.53 42.25 20.14
C ASP A 551 -29.97 42.76 19.91
N GLU A 552 -30.15 43.86 19.19
CA GLU A 552 -31.46 44.41 18.77
C GLU A 552 -32.27 43.45 17.90
N LEU A 553 -31.62 42.79 16.93
CA LEU A 553 -32.24 41.70 16.15
C LEU A 553 -32.71 40.51 17.03
N THR A 554 -32.27 40.44 18.29
CA THR A 554 -32.63 39.37 19.24
C THR A 554 -33.83 39.72 20.12
N ASP A 555 -34.00 40.98 20.54
CA ASP A 555 -35.16 41.44 21.32
C ASP A 555 -36.23 42.20 20.52
N ASN A 556 -35.92 42.54 19.26
CA ASN A 556 -36.77 43.16 18.22
C ASN A 556 -36.94 44.69 18.36
N THR A 557 -35.90 45.42 18.76
CA THR A 557 -35.75 46.86 18.47
C THR A 557 -35.23 47.09 17.04
N ASN A 558 -34.94 48.33 16.67
CA ASN A 558 -34.65 48.75 15.29
C ASN A 558 -33.32 49.54 15.22
N PRO A 559 -32.24 48.98 14.62
CA PRO A 559 -30.88 49.56 14.59
C PRO A 559 -30.66 50.83 13.74
N GLN A 560 -31.69 51.67 13.62
CA GLN A 560 -31.69 52.99 13.00
C GLN A 560 -32.56 53.98 13.80
N SER A 561 -32.92 53.66 15.06
CA SER A 561 -34.04 54.27 15.78
C SER A 561 -33.91 54.13 17.30
N GLY A 562 -32.86 54.72 17.88
CA GLY A 562 -32.49 54.58 19.30
C GLY A 562 -33.51 55.10 20.33
N CYS A 563 -34.68 55.56 19.91
CA CYS A 563 -35.83 55.67 20.80
C CYS A 563 -36.50 54.30 21.08
N GLU A 564 -36.22 53.22 20.34
CA GLU A 564 -36.70 51.87 20.68
C GLU A 564 -35.90 51.20 21.84
N PHE A 565 -34.96 51.94 22.45
CA PHE A 565 -34.01 51.51 23.49
C PHE A 565 -34.59 50.63 24.61
N LEU A 566 -33.92 49.49 24.85
CA LEU A 566 -34.16 48.61 25.99
C LEU A 566 -32.94 48.57 26.91
N ALA A 567 -33.04 49.25 28.06
CA ALA A 567 -31.98 49.32 29.09
C ALA A 567 -31.53 47.96 29.69
N SER A 568 -32.21 46.86 29.38
CA SER A 568 -31.78 45.49 29.70
C SER A 568 -30.76 44.90 28.72
N SER A 569 -30.66 45.49 27.53
CA SER A 569 -29.98 44.95 26.35
C SER A 569 -28.72 45.75 25.99
N GLN A 570 -28.49 46.88 26.66
CA GLN A 570 -27.30 47.73 26.48
C GLN A 570 -25.99 46.93 26.62
N SER A 571 -25.22 46.89 25.54
CA SER A 571 -23.94 46.17 25.41
C SER A 571 -22.73 47.11 25.41
N VAL A 572 -22.89 48.36 24.95
CA VAL A 572 -21.85 49.40 24.87
C VAL A 572 -22.33 50.76 25.40
N PRO A 573 -21.42 51.74 25.64
CA PRO A 573 -21.82 53.05 26.16
C PRO A 573 -22.45 53.94 25.07
N THR A 574 -23.70 54.35 25.31
CA THR A 574 -24.49 55.35 24.55
C THR A 574 -23.66 56.53 23.98
N SER A 575 -23.98 56.96 22.76
CA SER A 575 -23.38 58.11 22.08
C SER A 575 -23.71 59.46 22.75
N PRO A 576 -22.82 60.48 22.66
CA PRO A 576 -23.11 61.84 23.12
C PRO A 576 -24.33 62.48 22.46
N GLU A 577 -24.61 62.09 21.20
CA GLU A 577 -25.71 62.54 20.38
C GLU A 577 -27.06 62.03 20.91
N TRP A 578 -27.20 60.71 21.08
CA TRP A 578 -28.37 60.06 21.68
C TRP A 578 -28.65 60.57 23.11
N ASN A 579 -27.60 60.76 23.91
CA ASN A 579 -27.71 61.30 25.27
C ASN A 579 -28.33 62.72 25.33
N ALA A 580 -28.37 63.44 24.21
CA ALA A 580 -28.96 64.76 24.07
C ALA A 580 -30.32 64.76 23.33
N TRP A 581 -30.85 63.59 22.98
CA TRP A 581 -32.23 63.44 22.47
C TRP A 581 -33.23 63.44 23.64
N ASP A 582 -34.50 63.45 23.25
CA ASP A 582 -35.73 63.58 24.05
C ASP A 582 -36.79 62.80 23.24
N CYS A 583 -37.02 61.54 23.62
CA CYS A 583 -37.64 60.55 22.72
C CYS A 583 -39.17 60.51 22.78
N ASP A 584 -39.78 60.86 23.91
CA ASP A 584 -41.24 60.99 24.06
C ASP A 584 -41.74 62.44 24.11
N GLU A 585 -40.80 63.40 24.00
CA GLU A 585 -41.03 64.84 23.95
C GLU A 585 -41.57 65.46 25.26
N ASP A 586 -41.24 64.89 26.43
CA ASP A 586 -41.52 65.46 27.77
C ASP A 586 -40.63 66.67 28.14
N GLY A 587 -39.53 66.90 27.42
CA GLY A 587 -38.58 67.99 27.68
C GLY A 587 -37.41 67.63 28.61
N VAL A 588 -37.26 66.38 29.03
CA VAL A 588 -36.07 65.81 29.69
C VAL A 588 -35.21 65.15 28.61
N THR A 589 -33.90 65.02 28.85
CA THR A 589 -33.03 64.29 27.92
C THR A 589 -32.89 62.83 28.30
N ASN A 590 -32.76 61.94 27.32
CA ASN A 590 -32.48 60.51 27.47
C ASN A 590 -31.44 60.20 28.57
N ALA A 591 -30.32 60.95 28.58
CA ALA A 591 -29.25 60.81 29.59
C ALA A 591 -29.65 61.16 31.02
N THR A 592 -30.58 62.10 31.18
CA THR A 592 -31.07 62.57 32.48
C THR A 592 -32.12 61.61 33.03
N GLU A 593 -32.96 61.07 32.15
CA GLU A 593 -33.94 60.04 32.50
C GLU A 593 -33.34 58.73 32.99
N VAL A 594 -32.31 58.25 32.29
CA VAL A 594 -31.53 57.07 32.72
C VAL A 594 -30.88 57.29 34.10
N VAL A 595 -30.65 58.55 34.50
CA VAL A 595 -30.13 58.92 35.83
C VAL A 595 -31.25 59.05 36.88
N ASP A 596 -32.41 59.61 36.51
CA ASP A 596 -33.58 59.77 37.39
C ASP A 596 -34.42 58.47 37.50
N ASN A 597 -34.11 57.45 36.69
CA ASN A 597 -34.81 56.16 36.56
C ASN A 597 -36.27 56.36 36.09
N THR A 598 -36.44 57.15 35.04
CA THR A 598 -37.70 57.35 34.31
C THR A 598 -37.75 56.51 33.03
N ASN A 599 -38.78 56.67 32.19
CA ASN A 599 -39.02 55.82 31.03
C ASN A 599 -39.15 56.67 29.77
N ILE A 600 -38.03 56.74 29.04
CA ILE A 600 -37.71 57.37 27.74
C ILE A 600 -38.68 57.24 26.56
N ASN A 601 -39.83 56.61 26.78
CA ASN A 601 -40.85 56.27 25.79
C ASN A 601 -42.28 56.44 26.35
N ASP A 602 -42.42 57.16 27.47
CA ASP A 602 -43.65 57.32 28.23
C ASP A 602 -43.63 58.73 28.85
N PRO A 603 -44.18 59.74 28.15
CA PRO A 603 -44.02 61.15 28.51
C PRO A 603 -44.85 61.54 29.75
N CYS A 604 -45.42 60.57 30.44
CA CYS A 604 -46.07 60.68 31.75
C CYS A 604 -45.14 60.23 32.89
N SER A 605 -44.04 59.56 32.56
CA SER A 605 -43.07 59.01 33.49
C SER A 605 -41.83 59.89 33.52
N PHE A 606 -41.87 61.04 34.20
CA PHE A 606 -40.74 61.97 34.25
C PHE A 606 -40.55 62.69 35.60
N VAL A 607 -39.45 63.43 35.74
CA VAL A 607 -39.18 64.33 36.87
C VAL A 607 -39.32 65.78 36.41
N ALA A 608 -40.42 66.46 36.79
CA ALA A 608 -40.71 67.83 36.37
C ALA A 608 -39.65 68.90 36.77
N GLY A 609 -38.70 68.56 37.64
CA GLY A 609 -37.54 69.39 37.97
C GLY A 609 -36.33 69.23 37.03
N SER A 610 -36.36 68.22 36.16
CA SER A 610 -35.30 67.82 35.23
C SER A 610 -35.56 68.27 33.78
N ILE A 611 -36.77 68.78 33.50
CA ILE A 611 -37.13 69.38 32.20
C ILE A 611 -36.17 70.53 31.87
N THR A 612 -35.49 70.42 30.73
CA THR A 612 -34.52 71.40 30.22
C THR A 612 -34.70 71.74 28.74
N LEU A 613 -35.44 70.92 27.99
CA LEU A 613 -35.83 71.11 26.60
C LEU A 613 -37.30 71.58 26.49
N PRO A 614 -37.76 72.02 25.30
CA PRO A 614 -39.15 72.44 25.10
C PRO A 614 -40.05 71.23 24.81
N ILE A 615 -41.02 70.99 25.69
CA ILE A 615 -42.03 69.92 25.55
C ILE A 615 -42.69 69.91 24.16
N GLY A 616 -42.84 68.72 23.57
CA GLY A 616 -43.33 68.53 22.20
C GLY A 616 -44.73 67.93 22.10
N ALA A 617 -45.03 67.34 20.95
CA ALA A 617 -46.32 66.76 20.63
C ALA A 617 -46.60 65.43 21.35
N GLY A 618 -45.59 64.62 21.66
CA GLY A 618 -45.74 63.38 22.44
C GLY A 618 -46.39 63.66 23.79
N TYR A 619 -45.69 64.40 24.65
CA TYR A 619 -46.23 64.93 25.91
C TYR A 619 -47.59 65.62 25.78
N ASN A 620 -47.78 66.52 24.79
CA ASN A 620 -49.03 67.27 24.67
C ASN A 620 -50.24 66.39 24.26
N ASN A 621 -50.01 65.21 23.68
CA ASN A 621 -51.05 64.27 23.24
C ASN A 621 -51.24 63.06 24.18
N ALA A 622 -50.45 62.96 25.24
CA ALA A 622 -50.57 61.90 26.25
C ALA A 622 -51.75 62.15 27.21
N ASP A 623 -52.20 61.06 27.84
CA ASP A 623 -53.31 60.94 28.80
C ASP A 623 -52.69 60.28 30.04
N CYS A 624 -52.22 61.10 30.99
CA CYS A 624 -51.21 60.67 31.97
C CYS A 624 -51.76 60.09 33.28
N ASP A 625 -53.05 60.26 33.54
CA ASP A 625 -53.77 59.61 34.62
C ASP A 625 -54.82 58.57 34.13
N GLY A 626 -55.08 58.52 32.82
CA GLY A 626 -55.88 57.49 32.16
C GLY A 626 -57.38 57.78 32.13
N ASP A 627 -57.74 59.06 32.18
CA ASP A 627 -59.10 59.56 32.37
C ASP A 627 -59.87 59.82 31.06
N GLY A 628 -59.13 60.01 29.95
CA GLY A 628 -59.66 60.26 28.61
C GLY A 628 -59.56 61.70 28.11
N LEU A 629 -59.00 62.62 28.90
CA LEU A 629 -58.43 63.88 28.42
C LEU A 629 -57.00 63.66 27.91
N ILE A 630 -56.39 64.73 27.40
CA ILE A 630 -54.95 64.74 27.08
C ILE A 630 -54.32 65.97 27.75
N ASN A 631 -53.05 65.88 28.11
CA ASN A 631 -52.29 66.90 28.83
C ASN A 631 -52.50 68.33 28.27
N SER A 632 -52.58 68.48 26.94
CA SER A 632 -52.81 69.79 26.29
C SER A 632 -54.25 70.31 26.37
N VAL A 633 -55.25 69.44 26.51
CA VAL A 633 -56.64 69.81 26.80
C VAL A 633 -56.77 70.17 28.29
N GLU A 634 -56.26 69.32 29.16
CA GLU A 634 -56.20 69.55 30.60
C GLU A 634 -55.54 70.87 30.98
N SER A 635 -54.37 71.16 30.39
CA SER A 635 -53.68 72.44 30.57
C SER A 635 -54.52 73.67 30.16
N THR A 636 -55.55 73.49 29.32
CA THR A 636 -56.52 74.55 28.98
C THR A 636 -57.79 74.56 29.85
N LEU A 637 -58.13 73.44 30.48
CA LEU A 637 -59.21 73.33 31.48
C LEU A 637 -58.72 73.64 32.90
N THR A 638 -57.41 73.61 33.14
CA THR A 638 -56.72 73.74 34.44
C THR A 638 -56.99 72.61 35.44
N THR A 639 -57.21 71.39 34.93
CA THR A 639 -57.19 70.11 35.67
C THR A 639 -55.74 69.69 35.99
N ASP A 640 -55.56 68.70 36.88
CA ASP A 640 -54.24 68.20 37.31
C ASP A 640 -53.88 66.88 36.62
N ILE A 641 -53.02 66.96 35.59
CA ILE A 641 -52.57 65.91 34.63
C ILE A 641 -52.02 64.58 35.21
N PHE A 642 -52.07 64.39 36.53
CA PHE A 642 -51.66 63.19 37.24
C PHE A 642 -52.72 62.71 38.25
N ASN A 643 -53.93 63.24 38.20
CA ASN A 643 -55.00 63.01 39.16
C ASN A 643 -56.38 63.07 38.48
N PRO A 644 -57.00 61.92 38.17
CA PRO A 644 -58.16 61.80 37.28
C PRO A 644 -59.48 62.06 38.01
N ASP A 645 -59.50 63.05 38.90
CA ASP A 645 -60.59 63.46 39.81
C ASP A 645 -60.09 64.75 40.49
N THR A 646 -59.95 65.86 39.73
CA THR A 646 -59.22 67.06 40.18
C THR A 646 -59.85 67.71 41.42
N ASP A 647 -61.17 67.68 41.57
CA ASP A 647 -61.87 68.27 42.71
C ASP A 647 -62.20 67.30 43.86
N GLY A 648 -62.17 65.98 43.62
CA GLY A 648 -62.41 64.93 44.61
C GLY A 648 -63.87 64.52 44.79
N ASP A 649 -64.77 64.82 43.84
CA ASP A 649 -66.15 64.33 43.81
C ASP A 649 -66.25 62.80 43.73
N GLY A 650 -65.38 62.17 42.93
CA GLY A 650 -65.42 60.74 42.61
C GLY A 650 -66.03 60.40 41.23
N VAL A 651 -66.25 61.39 40.37
CA VAL A 651 -66.26 61.25 38.89
C VAL A 651 -64.87 61.65 38.37
N ASN A 652 -64.54 61.32 37.12
CA ASN A 652 -63.27 61.70 36.50
C ASN A 652 -63.45 62.78 35.44
N ASP A 653 -62.56 63.76 35.39
CA ASP A 653 -62.62 65.02 34.65
C ASP A 653 -63.02 64.85 33.16
N GLY A 654 -62.45 63.86 32.48
CA GLY A 654 -62.75 63.47 31.11
C GLY A 654 -64.13 62.85 30.94
N ALA A 655 -64.66 62.12 31.92
CA ALA A 655 -66.07 61.71 31.91
C ALA A 655 -67.01 62.89 32.15
N GLU A 656 -66.57 63.92 32.87
CA GLU A 656 -67.33 65.16 33.11
C GLU A 656 -67.39 66.05 31.87
N VAL A 657 -66.24 66.34 31.25
CA VAL A 657 -66.14 67.06 29.98
C VAL A 657 -66.95 66.35 28.87
N ASN A 658 -66.98 65.02 28.86
CA ASN A 658 -67.81 64.24 27.93
C ASN A 658 -69.32 64.27 28.26
N GLN A 659 -69.71 64.57 29.50
CA GLN A 659 -71.12 64.68 29.94
C GLN A 659 -71.63 66.13 29.98
N GLY A 660 -70.73 67.11 30.04
CA GLY A 660 -71.01 68.54 30.09
C GLY A 660 -71.12 69.16 31.47
N SER A 661 -70.49 68.57 32.50
CA SER A 661 -70.22 69.20 33.80
C SER A 661 -68.84 69.89 33.81
N ASP A 662 -68.52 70.60 34.90
CA ASP A 662 -67.29 71.39 35.07
C ASP A 662 -66.33 70.68 36.05
N PRO A 663 -65.21 70.08 35.60
CA PRO A 663 -64.33 69.20 36.41
C PRO A 663 -63.51 69.92 37.50
N LEU A 664 -63.98 71.09 37.94
CA LEU A 664 -63.44 71.92 39.01
C LEU A 664 -64.53 72.37 40.01
N ASP A 665 -65.80 71.97 39.82
CA ASP A 665 -66.91 72.22 40.75
C ASP A 665 -67.41 70.90 41.37
N PRO A 666 -66.99 70.54 42.61
CA PRO A 666 -67.31 69.26 43.27
C PRO A 666 -68.79 69.13 43.71
N CYS A 667 -69.68 69.86 43.03
CA CYS A 667 -71.11 69.86 43.12
C CYS A 667 -71.84 69.68 41.78
N ASP A 668 -71.16 69.59 40.62
CA ASP A 668 -71.73 69.27 39.30
C ASP A 668 -70.85 68.19 38.63
N PRO A 669 -71.31 66.94 38.42
CA PRO A 669 -72.70 66.51 38.23
C PRO A 669 -73.39 65.97 39.48
N ALA A 670 -72.77 66.10 40.67
CA ALA A 670 -73.20 65.42 41.90
C ALA A 670 -73.78 66.34 43.01
N PRO A 671 -74.75 67.25 42.75
CA PRO A 671 -75.24 68.24 43.73
C PRO A 671 -76.03 67.66 44.92
N THR A 672 -76.03 66.32 45.07
CA THR A 672 -76.59 65.59 46.21
C THR A 672 -75.54 65.26 47.28
N GLN A 673 -74.25 65.53 47.02
CA GLN A 673 -73.17 65.54 48.01
C GLN A 673 -73.56 66.43 49.20
N SER A 674 -73.25 65.99 50.43
CA SER A 674 -73.85 66.58 51.64
C SER A 674 -73.42 68.02 51.96
N TYR A 675 -72.39 68.54 51.28
CA TYR A 675 -71.90 69.91 51.38
C TYR A 675 -72.53 70.86 50.33
N CYS A 676 -72.95 70.34 49.17
CA CYS A 676 -73.63 71.08 48.10
C CYS A 676 -75.08 71.47 48.43
N ILE A 677 -75.68 70.85 49.46
CA ILE A 677 -77.07 71.08 49.86
C ILE A 677 -77.18 72.38 50.67
N LEU A 678 -77.64 73.45 50.01
CA LEU A 678 -77.93 74.73 50.65
C LEU A 678 -78.98 74.61 51.76
N ASN A 679 -78.58 74.86 53.02
CA ASN A 679 -79.46 74.88 54.18
C ASN A 679 -79.55 76.28 54.79
N PHE A 680 -80.76 76.85 54.79
CA PHE A 680 -81.05 78.21 55.23
C PHE A 680 -81.74 78.21 56.60
N PRO A 681 -81.09 78.70 57.68
CA PRO A 681 -81.76 78.85 58.97
C PRO A 681 -82.91 79.87 58.91
N GLU A 682 -84.12 79.52 59.37
CA GLU A 682 -85.30 80.40 59.33
C GLU A 682 -85.20 81.64 60.26
N GLY A 683 -84.13 81.78 61.07
CA GLY A 683 -83.98 82.91 61.98
C GLY A 683 -82.59 83.10 62.59
N ILE A 684 -82.32 84.34 63.03
CA ILE A 684 -81.09 84.77 63.72
C ILE A 684 -81.39 85.65 64.94
N SER A 685 -80.47 85.67 65.90
CA SER A 685 -80.46 86.59 67.04
C SER A 685 -79.11 87.30 67.20
N PRO A 686 -78.91 88.47 66.57
CA PRO A 686 -77.68 89.29 66.65
C PRO A 686 -77.48 90.00 68.01
N ASN A 687 -77.56 89.25 69.11
CA ASN A 687 -77.56 89.77 70.48
C ASN A 687 -76.16 89.83 71.14
N GLY A 688 -75.15 89.21 70.52
CA GLY A 688 -73.77 89.10 70.98
C GLY A 688 -73.47 87.95 71.96
N ASP A 689 -74.32 86.92 72.06
CA ASP A 689 -74.14 85.77 72.96
C ASP A 689 -73.29 84.61 72.38
N GLY A 690 -72.95 84.69 71.08
CA GLY A 690 -72.13 83.73 70.35
C GLY A 690 -72.93 82.63 69.65
N LYS A 691 -74.26 82.76 69.53
CA LYS A 691 -75.14 81.75 68.91
C LYS A 691 -76.17 82.40 68.00
N ASN A 692 -76.15 82.00 66.74
CA ASN A 692 -77.06 82.51 65.70
C ASN A 692 -76.96 84.05 65.54
N ASP A 693 -75.84 84.66 65.95
CA ASP A 693 -75.53 86.07 65.72
C ASP A 693 -75.37 86.40 64.24
N THR A 694 -74.83 85.43 63.49
CA THR A 694 -74.62 85.46 62.05
C THR A 694 -75.52 84.44 61.37
N TRP A 695 -76.05 84.76 60.20
CA TRP A 695 -76.88 83.86 59.41
C TRP A 695 -76.03 82.93 58.56
N ILE A 696 -75.66 81.76 59.10
CA ILE A 696 -74.85 80.78 58.37
C ILE A 696 -75.76 79.91 57.50
N ILE A 697 -75.77 80.19 56.19
CA ILE A 697 -76.33 79.35 55.15
C ILE A 697 -75.30 78.24 54.88
N THR A 698 -75.59 77.01 55.32
CA THR A 698 -74.65 75.89 55.09
C THR A 698 -74.63 75.57 53.60
N GLY A 699 -73.43 75.36 53.03
CA GLY A 699 -73.23 75.11 51.61
C GLY A 699 -73.06 76.38 50.74
N ALA A 700 -73.31 77.59 51.27
CA ALA A 700 -73.19 78.82 50.47
C ALA A 700 -71.76 79.11 50.00
N ASP A 701 -70.76 78.73 50.81
CA ASP A 701 -69.35 78.98 50.53
C ASP A 701 -68.80 78.15 49.35
N TYR A 702 -69.53 77.13 48.86
CA TYR A 702 -69.17 76.35 47.66
C TYR A 702 -69.65 77.00 46.35
N PHE A 703 -70.63 77.91 46.41
CA PHE A 703 -71.07 78.68 45.24
C PHE A 703 -70.36 80.03 45.26
N GLU A 704 -69.07 80.11 44.92
CA GLU A 704 -68.26 81.33 45.14
C GLU A 704 -68.91 82.59 44.54
N ASN A 705 -69.46 82.47 43.33
CA ASN A 705 -70.10 83.57 42.59
C ASN A 705 -71.51 83.96 43.09
N ASN A 706 -72.00 83.39 44.21
CA ASN A 706 -73.36 83.58 44.67
C ASN A 706 -73.68 85.05 45.05
N HIS A 707 -74.93 85.46 44.86
CA HIS A 707 -75.45 86.76 45.24
C HIS A 707 -76.60 86.62 46.25
N LEU A 708 -76.39 87.08 47.49
CA LEU A 708 -77.44 87.15 48.50
C LEU A 708 -78.10 88.53 48.52
N HIS A 709 -79.42 88.57 48.33
CA HIS A 709 -80.26 89.74 48.51
C HIS A 709 -81.29 89.50 49.65
N ILE A 710 -81.52 90.51 50.49
CA ILE A 710 -82.49 90.47 51.59
C ILE A 710 -83.37 91.72 51.56
N PHE A 711 -84.68 91.51 51.63
CA PHE A 711 -85.75 92.49 51.52
C PHE A 711 -86.58 92.55 52.80
N ASN A 712 -87.04 93.74 53.16
CA ASN A 712 -88.03 93.90 54.22
C ASN A 712 -89.44 93.50 53.74
N ARG A 713 -90.40 93.40 54.68
CA ARG A 713 -91.81 93.06 54.40
C ARG A 713 -92.58 93.96 53.42
N PHE A 714 -91.98 95.05 52.94
CA PHE A 714 -92.55 95.95 51.94
C PHE A 714 -91.90 95.80 50.56
N GLY A 715 -91.01 94.80 50.38
CA GLY A 715 -90.28 94.58 49.13
C GLY A 715 -89.15 95.57 48.89
N THR A 716 -88.72 96.33 49.91
CA THR A 716 -87.50 97.16 49.81
C THR A 716 -86.30 96.33 50.23
N GLU A 717 -85.28 96.30 49.37
CA GLU A 717 -83.97 95.71 49.68
C GLU A 717 -83.34 96.44 50.88
N VAL A 718 -82.71 95.66 51.76
CA VAL A 718 -82.00 96.17 52.96
C VAL A 718 -80.57 95.64 53.06
N TYR A 719 -80.30 94.46 52.51
CA TYR A 719 -78.95 93.91 52.40
C TYR A 719 -78.76 93.24 51.04
N HIS A 720 -77.57 93.41 50.46
CA HIS A 720 -77.12 92.75 49.24
C HIS A 720 -75.61 92.45 49.38
N LYS A 721 -75.18 91.25 48.98
CA LYS A 721 -73.77 90.85 48.92
C LYS A 721 -73.56 89.90 47.76
N GLU A 722 -72.78 90.34 46.77
CA GLU A 722 -72.07 89.45 45.84
C GLU A 722 -70.97 88.69 46.62
N TYR A 723 -70.71 87.43 46.30
CA TYR A 723 -69.75 86.56 47.00
C TYR A 723 -70.08 86.47 48.50
N TYR A 724 -71.27 85.94 48.83
CA TYR A 724 -71.72 85.85 50.23
C TYR A 724 -71.11 84.63 50.93
N THR A 725 -70.16 84.91 51.81
CA THR A 725 -69.43 83.95 52.65
C THR A 725 -69.88 84.02 54.11
N ASN A 726 -71.17 83.80 54.33
CA ASN A 726 -71.76 83.59 55.67
C ASN A 726 -71.52 84.72 56.71
N GLU A 727 -71.53 85.98 56.24
CA GLU A 727 -71.20 87.19 57.03
C GLU A 727 -72.40 88.00 57.58
N PHE A 728 -73.64 87.61 57.30
CA PHE A 728 -74.82 88.46 57.60
C PHE A 728 -75.20 88.46 59.09
N VAL A 729 -74.82 89.53 59.79
CA VAL A 729 -75.12 89.79 61.21
C VAL A 729 -76.37 90.66 61.44
N GLY A 730 -77.40 90.51 60.60
CA GLY A 730 -78.68 91.23 60.76
C GLY A 730 -78.61 92.75 60.59
N LYS A 731 -77.71 93.27 59.75
CA LYS A 731 -77.52 94.71 59.51
C LYS A 731 -77.79 95.10 58.07
N ALA A 732 -78.32 96.30 57.86
CA ALA A 732 -78.53 96.83 56.51
C ALA A 732 -77.22 97.33 55.88
N ASN A 733 -76.98 97.01 54.60
CA ASN A 733 -75.95 97.62 53.77
C ASN A 733 -76.51 98.32 52.50
N VAL A 734 -77.82 98.18 52.20
CA VAL A 734 -78.51 98.90 51.11
C VAL A 734 -79.46 99.97 51.67
N ALA A 735 -79.58 101.09 50.94
CA ALA A 735 -80.57 102.15 51.09
C ALA A 735 -80.72 102.84 52.47
N THR A 736 -80.07 104.00 52.62
CA THR A 736 -80.44 105.12 53.53
C THR A 736 -80.34 104.94 55.06
N LEU A 737 -80.10 103.75 55.62
CA LEU A 737 -79.67 103.57 57.03
C LEU A 737 -78.49 102.59 57.11
N GLY A 738 -77.31 103.04 56.69
CA GLY A 738 -76.11 102.21 56.69
C GLY A 738 -75.63 101.82 58.10
N GLY A 739 -75.56 100.52 58.37
CA GLY A 739 -74.92 99.97 59.58
C GLY A 739 -75.81 99.84 60.83
N GLU A 740 -77.09 100.22 60.77
CA GLU A 740 -78.03 99.94 61.86
C GLU A 740 -78.48 98.47 61.86
N LEU A 741 -78.77 97.93 63.05
CA LEU A 741 -79.37 96.60 63.21
C LEU A 741 -80.81 96.63 62.68
N LEU A 742 -81.17 95.57 61.95
CA LEU A 742 -82.51 95.41 61.41
C LEU A 742 -83.51 95.12 62.53
N PRO A 743 -84.62 95.89 62.64
CA PRO A 743 -85.63 95.67 63.67
C PRO A 743 -86.26 94.28 63.59
N ASP A 744 -86.64 93.76 64.76
CA ASP A 744 -87.34 92.47 64.94
C ASP A 744 -88.47 92.27 63.93
N GLY A 745 -88.42 91.18 63.17
CA GLY A 745 -89.43 90.86 62.18
C GLY A 745 -88.99 89.87 61.10
N THR A 746 -89.94 89.58 60.21
CA THR A 746 -89.72 88.74 59.02
C THR A 746 -89.19 89.58 57.87
N TYR A 747 -88.04 89.16 57.36
CA TYR A 747 -87.42 89.58 56.11
C TYR A 747 -87.57 88.44 55.09
N PHE A 748 -87.39 88.74 53.82
CA PHE A 748 -87.42 87.79 52.72
C PHE A 748 -86.07 87.81 52.02
N TYR A 749 -85.58 86.66 51.58
CA TYR A 749 -84.30 86.56 50.88
C TYR A 749 -84.46 85.98 49.48
N VAL A 750 -83.50 86.34 48.63
CA VAL A 750 -83.22 85.72 47.34
C VAL A 750 -81.72 85.41 47.34
N PHE A 751 -81.37 84.13 47.32
CA PHE A 751 -79.99 83.67 47.21
C PHE A 751 -79.81 83.09 45.82
N ASP A 752 -79.20 83.88 44.94
CA ASP A 752 -78.86 83.44 43.59
C ASP A 752 -77.52 82.71 43.64
N LYS A 753 -77.45 81.48 43.12
CA LYS A 753 -76.19 80.75 42.98
C LYS A 753 -75.30 81.33 41.88
N ASN A 754 -75.89 82.09 40.95
CA ASN A 754 -75.23 82.69 39.79
C ASN A 754 -74.66 81.65 38.77
N ASN A 755 -75.04 80.38 38.91
CA ASN A 755 -74.70 79.27 38.02
C ASN A 755 -75.83 78.93 37.00
N GLY A 756 -76.89 79.73 36.96
CA GLY A 756 -78.02 79.57 36.03
C GLY A 756 -79.23 78.79 36.57
N GLU A 757 -79.17 78.24 37.79
CA GLU A 757 -80.35 77.67 38.47
C GLU A 757 -81.37 78.75 38.93
N GLU A 758 -82.59 78.34 39.30
CA GLU A 758 -83.54 79.25 39.93
C GLU A 758 -83.07 79.66 41.34
N ALA A 759 -82.85 80.98 41.54
CA ALA A 759 -82.42 81.54 42.82
C ALA A 759 -83.34 81.12 43.99
N VAL A 760 -82.73 80.63 45.08
CA VAL A 760 -83.45 80.11 46.23
C VAL A 760 -84.08 81.27 47.01
N THR A 761 -85.41 81.26 47.16
CA THR A 761 -86.15 82.29 47.88
C THR A 761 -86.79 81.76 49.16
N GLY A 762 -86.85 82.61 50.18
CA GLY A 762 -87.40 82.22 51.47
C GLY A 762 -87.59 83.40 52.42
N TYR A 763 -87.70 83.10 53.71
CA TYR A 763 -87.89 84.09 54.76
C TYR A 763 -86.87 83.92 55.90
N LEU A 764 -86.49 85.04 56.50
CA LEU A 764 -85.56 85.12 57.61
C LEU A 764 -86.18 85.91 58.75
N PHE A 765 -86.29 85.31 59.93
CA PHE A 765 -86.77 85.98 61.13
C PHE A 765 -85.62 86.55 61.95
N ILE A 766 -85.48 87.87 61.97
CA ILE A 766 -84.49 88.57 62.80
C ILE A 766 -85.14 88.90 64.14
N LYS A 767 -84.43 88.62 65.24
CA LYS A 767 -84.88 88.98 66.60
C LYS A 767 -83.68 89.30 67.49
N ASN A 768 -83.54 90.58 67.86
CA ASN A 768 -82.42 91.09 68.65
C ASN A 768 -82.56 90.79 70.17
#